data_AF-A0A965QUZ3-F1
#
_entry.id   AF-A0A965QUZ3-F1
#
_cell.length_a   1.000
_cell.length_b   1.000
_cell.length_c   1.000
_cell.angle_alpha   90.00
_cell.angle_beta   90.00
_cell.angle_gamma   90.00
#
_symmetry.space_group_name_H-M   'P 1'
#
loop_
_entity.id
_entity.type
_entity.pdbx_description
1 polymer ?
#
loop_
_entity_poly.entity_id
_entity_poly.type
_entity_poly.pdbx_seq_one_letter_code
_entity_poly.pdbx_strand_id
1 'polypeptide(L)'
;MNDLYAALEPAAPDGTVLELADTAARVAARLAERLRALEAAEPAFRDAAQAQAVLAIVFGHLLPAYRRYHADLLEHQPPGAIERPFFVMAATRAVLAEGPPWEDHAAVATRAIERLNEYVGWRPVAVLENGRLSAPYAHERVRPIPLYMAAAGTPHGRYARLVGDAIEILRQAPEDLLRQADFDLAMLEELAIDPRAFDFLHPAASRPNYLFGLWDPGRIDEQGHYRRMVVQQATLDGILSWPAAAAGAGRADADVSLLRWEASAVLAGVMLMASGLSGHGPGALQAGMPLAELLPRIAFYRDEFYRRLLERLPAGQRAGLEEEARRLKQPFGGVRRHINAMLAGRRARQVENVALAAVLARLGRAAAAERLVGAVPAASARLFARITSRVVDAQQSLWRGADAAAAVAGLDEAVDLLFRAVGCGAAVDPWNILGLSGQFPLHEPGGESLPDPRVDDLVNIAGSILDGYAAAWRQAALAGSAETSGRAAAALEKLATWWDRYATTTVSGVPHLSGAECFDSAREVIDSLKRRRATAPLPPPPGFWRREVSAFSSPRTHAQAADALLREGDLDGASGLLVHWASLLEGPAVERTGPVWLAAAGRWIARAVGDASAEGRSRVRRFLELVEANTSAVVDVIEAAAVGREPGEPPPRSDADGEGDDDQAGGEERLAAAYESMVWQDSADDGVDGGMIDVDAPGAAAAGGLSAVEDAAEFLA
;
A
#
# COMPACT_ATOMS: atom_id res chain seq x y z
N MET A 1 -28.00 13.09 -19.73
CA MET A 1 -27.42 11.79 -19.30
C MET A 1 -28.06 11.31 -17.99
N ASN A 2 -28.19 12.17 -16.97
CA ASN A 2 -28.92 11.86 -15.73
C ASN A 2 -30.31 11.25 -15.97
N ASP A 3 -31.14 11.87 -16.80
CA ASP A 3 -32.51 11.38 -17.04
C ASP A 3 -32.54 9.98 -17.69
N LEU A 4 -31.53 9.63 -18.49
CA LEU A 4 -31.43 8.30 -19.10
C LEU A 4 -31.15 7.24 -18.05
N TYR A 5 -30.28 7.53 -17.08
CA TYR A 5 -30.04 6.65 -15.95
C TYR A 5 -31.26 6.60 -15.02
N ALA A 6 -31.87 7.73 -14.70
CA ALA A 6 -33.07 7.79 -13.86
C ALA A 6 -34.24 6.98 -14.43
N ALA A 7 -34.39 6.94 -15.76
CA ALA A 7 -35.41 6.13 -16.41
C ALA A 7 -35.14 4.61 -16.37
N LEU A 8 -33.88 4.20 -16.14
CA LEU A 8 -33.48 2.79 -16.07
C LEU A 8 -33.32 2.30 -14.62
N GLU A 9 -32.99 3.21 -13.71
CA GLU A 9 -32.76 3.00 -12.28
C GLU A 9 -33.68 3.96 -11.49
N PRO A 10 -35.02 3.81 -11.55
CA PRO A 10 -35.92 4.73 -10.87
C PRO A 10 -35.66 4.74 -9.36
N ALA A 11 -35.67 5.93 -8.76
CA ALA A 11 -35.54 6.05 -7.31
C ALA A 11 -36.75 5.42 -6.62
N ALA A 12 -36.51 4.70 -5.54
CA ALA A 12 -37.54 4.19 -4.65
C ALA A 12 -38.30 5.36 -3.96
N PRO A 13 -39.46 5.13 -3.34
CA PRO A 13 -40.25 6.19 -2.67
C PRO A 13 -39.47 6.95 -1.59
N ASP A 14 -38.48 6.30 -1.02
CA ASP A 14 -37.60 6.84 0.00
C ASP A 14 -36.40 7.62 -0.62
N GLY A 15 -36.27 7.64 -1.96
CA GLY A 15 -35.20 8.30 -2.70
C GLY A 15 -33.94 7.44 -2.87
N THR A 16 -33.95 6.19 -2.43
CA THR A 16 -32.83 5.26 -2.64
C THR A 16 -32.78 4.81 -4.10
N VAL A 17 -31.58 4.80 -4.69
CA VAL A 17 -31.34 4.33 -6.06
C VAL A 17 -30.54 3.03 -6.01
N LEU A 18 -31.08 1.97 -6.60
CA LEU A 18 -30.35 0.72 -6.81
C LEU A 18 -29.61 0.81 -8.16
N GLU A 19 -28.29 0.87 -8.10
CA GLU A 19 -27.43 0.93 -9.28
C GLU A 19 -27.27 -0.48 -9.89
N LEU A 20 -27.38 -0.59 -11.22
CA LEU A 20 -27.29 -1.86 -11.93
C LEU A 20 -26.00 -1.96 -12.75
N ALA A 21 -25.47 -3.17 -12.84
CA ALA A 21 -24.21 -3.47 -13.52
C ALA A 21 -24.20 -3.14 -15.02
N ASP A 22 -25.36 -3.23 -15.67
CA ASP A 22 -25.53 -3.12 -17.12
C ASP A 22 -26.17 -1.79 -17.56
N THR A 23 -26.42 -0.85 -16.64
CA THR A 23 -27.10 0.42 -16.95
C THR A 23 -26.42 1.19 -18.06
N ALA A 24 -25.08 1.30 -18.06
CA ALA A 24 -24.36 1.99 -19.12
C ALA A 24 -24.58 1.37 -20.51
N ALA A 25 -24.65 0.04 -20.59
CA ALA A 25 -24.94 -0.66 -21.84
C ALA A 25 -26.39 -0.43 -22.30
N ARG A 26 -27.35 -0.42 -21.36
CA ARG A 26 -28.77 -0.11 -21.65
C ARG A 26 -28.95 1.35 -22.09
N VAL A 27 -28.19 2.28 -21.50
CA VAL A 27 -28.12 3.68 -21.96
C VAL A 27 -27.57 3.76 -23.37
N ALA A 28 -26.47 3.05 -23.68
CA ALA A 28 -25.90 3.00 -25.02
C ALA A 28 -26.92 2.50 -26.05
N ALA A 29 -27.64 1.41 -25.74
CA ALA A 29 -28.66 0.85 -26.60
C ALA A 29 -29.80 1.85 -26.87
N ARG A 30 -30.28 2.55 -25.82
CA ARG A 30 -31.34 3.55 -25.95
C ARG A 30 -30.89 4.78 -26.76
N LEU A 31 -29.65 5.21 -26.59
CA LEU A 31 -29.06 6.31 -27.38
C LEU A 31 -28.94 5.91 -28.86
N ALA A 32 -28.44 4.71 -29.14
CA ALA A 32 -28.29 4.21 -30.51
C ALA A 32 -29.64 4.00 -31.21
N GLU A 33 -30.65 3.49 -30.50
CA GLU A 33 -32.01 3.38 -31.01
C GLU A 33 -32.60 4.76 -31.32
N ARG A 34 -32.47 5.71 -30.38
CA ARG A 34 -32.99 7.06 -30.57
C ARG A 34 -32.28 7.79 -31.71
N LEU A 35 -30.98 7.61 -31.87
CA LEU A 35 -30.20 8.19 -32.97
C LEU A 35 -30.71 7.68 -34.32
N ARG A 36 -30.91 6.36 -34.49
CA ARG A 36 -31.47 5.78 -35.72
C ARG A 36 -32.87 6.31 -36.03
N ALA A 37 -33.71 6.46 -35.01
CA ALA A 37 -35.05 7.02 -35.19
C ALA A 37 -35.02 8.50 -35.63
N LEU A 38 -34.09 9.29 -35.08
CA LEU A 38 -33.93 10.70 -35.44
C LEU A 38 -33.31 10.86 -36.83
N GLU A 39 -32.33 10.04 -37.20
CA GLU A 39 -31.72 10.04 -38.54
C GLU A 39 -32.78 9.77 -39.65
N ALA A 40 -33.77 8.92 -39.37
CA ALA A 40 -34.85 8.62 -40.30
C ALA A 40 -35.92 9.72 -40.41
N ALA A 41 -36.11 10.54 -39.37
CA ALA A 41 -37.26 11.45 -39.24
C ALA A 41 -36.89 12.94 -39.25
N GLU A 42 -35.69 13.30 -38.81
CA GLU A 42 -35.29 14.68 -38.53
C GLU A 42 -34.15 15.13 -39.45
N PRO A 43 -34.33 16.18 -40.28
CA PRO A 43 -33.29 16.65 -41.21
C PRO A 43 -31.96 17.04 -40.55
N ALA A 44 -32.01 17.50 -39.29
CA ALA A 44 -30.82 17.88 -38.51
C ALA A 44 -29.91 16.69 -38.18
N PHE A 45 -30.43 15.45 -38.24
CA PHE A 45 -29.69 14.22 -37.96
C PHE A 45 -29.32 13.44 -39.23
N ARG A 46 -29.44 14.06 -40.41
CA ARG A 46 -29.12 13.41 -41.70
C ARG A 46 -27.66 12.97 -41.78
N ASP A 47 -26.74 13.69 -41.14
CA ASP A 47 -25.37 13.25 -40.91
C ASP A 47 -25.16 13.00 -39.42
N ALA A 48 -25.36 11.75 -39.02
CA ALA A 48 -25.16 11.29 -37.65
C ALA A 48 -23.79 10.60 -37.45
N ALA A 49 -22.87 10.68 -38.41
CA ALA A 49 -21.60 9.94 -38.37
C ALA A 49 -20.79 10.28 -37.10
N GLN A 50 -20.80 11.56 -36.71
CA GLN A 50 -20.14 12.02 -35.50
C GLN A 50 -20.70 11.32 -34.25
N ALA A 51 -22.02 11.35 -34.09
CA ALA A 51 -22.70 10.77 -32.93
C ALA A 51 -22.57 9.24 -32.89
N GLN A 52 -22.66 8.58 -34.04
CA GLN A 52 -22.47 7.12 -34.16
C GLN A 52 -21.06 6.72 -33.72
N ALA A 53 -20.02 7.40 -34.20
CA ALA A 53 -18.64 7.14 -33.82
C ALA A 53 -18.39 7.37 -32.33
N VAL A 54 -18.87 8.49 -31.76
CA VAL A 54 -18.71 8.77 -30.32
C VAL A 54 -19.40 7.72 -29.46
N LEU A 55 -20.63 7.30 -29.80
CA LEU A 55 -21.31 6.24 -29.06
C LEU A 55 -20.55 4.91 -29.13
N ALA A 56 -20.05 4.54 -30.32
CA ALA A 56 -19.26 3.33 -30.51
C ALA A 56 -17.96 3.37 -29.70
N ILE A 57 -17.22 4.48 -29.74
CA ILE A 57 -15.95 4.63 -29.02
C ILE A 57 -16.20 4.64 -27.51
N VAL A 58 -17.10 5.50 -27.00
CA VAL A 58 -17.32 5.64 -25.55
C VAL A 58 -17.75 4.31 -24.93
N PHE A 59 -18.83 3.70 -25.44
CA PHE A 59 -19.41 2.52 -24.80
C PHE A 59 -18.76 1.20 -25.23
N GLY A 60 -18.25 1.12 -26.47
CA GLY A 60 -17.66 -0.10 -27.01
C GLY A 60 -16.15 -0.24 -26.75
N HIS A 61 -15.41 0.86 -26.63
CA HIS A 61 -13.95 0.85 -26.51
C HIS A 61 -13.44 1.50 -25.23
N LEU A 62 -13.81 2.75 -24.96
CA LEU A 62 -13.28 3.55 -23.87
C LEU A 62 -13.66 3.02 -22.48
N LEU A 63 -14.94 2.82 -22.17
CA LEU A 63 -15.34 2.34 -20.84
C LEU A 63 -14.74 0.94 -20.51
N PRO A 64 -14.78 -0.07 -21.41
CA PRO A 64 -14.11 -1.33 -21.18
C PRO A 64 -12.57 -1.21 -21.08
N ALA A 65 -11.96 -0.36 -21.92
CA ALA A 65 -10.51 -0.14 -21.87
C ALA A 65 -10.08 0.56 -20.58
N TYR A 66 -10.87 1.51 -20.07
CA TYR A 66 -10.62 2.18 -18.79
C TYR A 66 -10.59 1.18 -17.63
N ARG A 67 -11.56 0.25 -17.58
CA ARG A 67 -11.57 -0.84 -16.59
C ARG A 67 -10.34 -1.74 -16.69
N ARG A 68 -9.93 -2.11 -17.91
CA ARG A 68 -8.73 -2.94 -18.10
C ARG A 68 -7.45 -2.19 -17.71
N TYR A 69 -7.36 -0.91 -18.05
CA TYR A 69 -6.22 -0.06 -17.71
C TYR A 69 -6.04 0.06 -16.18
N HIS A 70 -7.16 0.13 -15.46
CA HIS A 70 -7.21 0.26 -14.00
C HIS A 70 -7.54 -1.05 -13.26
N ALA A 71 -7.31 -2.21 -13.89
CA ALA A 71 -7.73 -3.50 -13.35
C ALA A 71 -7.12 -3.81 -11.97
N ASP A 72 -5.91 -3.31 -11.69
CA ASP A 72 -5.26 -3.48 -10.38
C ASP A 72 -5.86 -2.57 -9.30
N LEU A 73 -5.92 -1.27 -9.58
CA LEU A 73 -6.40 -0.25 -8.64
C LEU A 73 -7.88 -0.39 -8.33
N LEU A 74 -8.68 -0.66 -9.36
CA LEU A 74 -10.14 -0.62 -9.30
C LEU A 74 -10.77 -2.02 -9.30
N GLU A 75 -9.98 -3.07 -9.04
CA GLU A 75 -10.48 -4.46 -8.96
C GLU A 75 -11.68 -4.61 -7.99
N HIS A 76 -11.65 -3.86 -6.89
CA HIS A 76 -12.67 -3.86 -5.85
C HIS A 76 -13.98 -3.17 -6.26
N GLN A 77 -13.98 -2.39 -7.36
CA GLN A 77 -15.16 -1.66 -7.81
C GLN A 77 -16.14 -2.62 -8.49
N PRO A 78 -17.42 -2.67 -8.06
CA PRO A 78 -18.37 -3.56 -8.66
C PRO A 78 -18.72 -3.12 -10.10
N PRO A 79 -19.21 -4.05 -10.94
CA PRO A 79 -19.78 -3.70 -12.23
C PRO A 79 -20.83 -2.58 -12.13
N GLY A 80 -20.75 -1.58 -13.02
CA GLY A 80 -21.64 -0.41 -13.04
C GLY A 80 -21.31 0.72 -12.06
N ALA A 81 -20.35 0.56 -11.14
CA ALA A 81 -20.02 1.59 -10.14
C ALA A 81 -19.22 2.77 -10.71
N ILE A 82 -18.43 2.56 -11.76
CA ILE A 82 -17.62 3.61 -12.40
C ILE A 82 -18.42 4.32 -13.49
N GLU A 83 -19.19 3.58 -14.28
CA GLU A 83 -19.95 4.06 -15.44
C GLU A 83 -21.24 4.77 -15.02
N ARG A 84 -21.10 5.78 -14.16
CA ARG A 84 -22.17 6.65 -13.67
C ARG A 84 -22.37 7.85 -14.61
N PRO A 85 -23.52 8.56 -14.56
CA PRO A 85 -23.91 9.54 -15.57
C PRO A 85 -22.83 10.59 -15.90
N PHE A 86 -22.20 11.17 -14.87
CA PHE A 86 -21.20 12.22 -15.06
C PHE A 86 -19.80 11.69 -15.40
N PHE A 87 -19.50 10.43 -15.05
CA PHE A 87 -18.31 9.76 -15.58
C PHE A 87 -18.46 9.52 -17.08
N VAL A 88 -19.61 9.01 -17.54
CA VAL A 88 -19.90 8.82 -18.98
C VAL A 88 -19.91 10.16 -19.72
N MET A 89 -20.41 11.23 -19.10
CA MET A 89 -20.28 12.58 -19.63
C MET A 89 -18.81 12.99 -19.79
N ALA A 90 -17.97 12.79 -18.77
CA ALA A 90 -16.54 13.09 -18.84
C ALA A 90 -15.84 12.27 -19.94
N ALA A 91 -16.15 10.97 -20.04
CA ALA A 91 -15.64 10.10 -21.09
C ALA A 91 -16.06 10.57 -22.49
N THR A 92 -17.32 10.99 -22.66
CA THR A 92 -17.81 11.56 -23.92
C THR A 92 -17.07 12.86 -24.27
N ARG A 93 -16.85 13.74 -23.29
CA ARG A 93 -16.07 14.97 -23.49
C ARG A 93 -14.62 14.67 -23.87
N ALA A 94 -14.01 13.65 -23.26
CA ALA A 94 -12.65 13.25 -23.59
C ALA A 94 -12.53 12.77 -25.04
N VAL A 95 -13.46 11.92 -25.51
CA VAL A 95 -13.49 11.46 -26.91
C VAL A 95 -13.71 12.62 -27.88
N LEU A 96 -14.65 13.53 -27.56
CA LEU A 96 -14.92 14.70 -28.39
C LEU A 96 -13.70 15.64 -28.49
N ALA A 97 -12.92 15.77 -27.40
CA ALA A 97 -11.74 16.62 -27.36
C ALA A 97 -10.57 16.09 -28.22
N GLU A 98 -10.55 14.79 -28.53
CA GLU A 98 -9.54 14.22 -29.45
C GLU A 98 -9.77 14.64 -30.91
N GLY A 99 -11.01 14.99 -31.27
CA GLY A 99 -11.38 15.41 -32.62
C GLY A 99 -11.25 14.31 -33.70
N PRO A 100 -11.84 14.51 -34.89
CA PRO A 100 -11.69 13.58 -36.01
C PRO A 100 -10.24 13.57 -36.57
N PRO A 101 -9.80 12.50 -37.26
CA PRO A 101 -10.57 11.31 -37.64
C PRO A 101 -10.71 10.29 -36.50
N TRP A 102 -11.90 9.70 -36.39
CA TRP A 102 -12.24 8.68 -35.39
C TRP A 102 -12.27 7.26 -35.96
N GLU A 103 -11.41 6.97 -36.93
CA GLU A 103 -11.39 5.66 -37.59
C GLU A 103 -10.75 4.58 -36.69
N ASP A 104 -9.70 4.95 -35.95
CA ASP A 104 -9.07 4.06 -34.98
C ASP A 104 -9.67 4.26 -33.58
N HIS A 105 -10.77 3.56 -33.33
CA HIS A 105 -11.48 3.62 -32.05
C HIS A 105 -10.58 3.25 -30.85
N ALA A 106 -9.64 2.32 -31.02
CA ALA A 106 -8.78 1.86 -29.95
C ALA A 106 -7.74 2.94 -29.60
N ALA A 107 -7.10 3.55 -30.59
CA ALA A 107 -6.15 4.62 -30.36
C ALA A 107 -6.82 5.87 -29.76
N VAL A 108 -8.04 6.22 -30.21
CA VAL A 108 -8.82 7.32 -29.61
C VAL A 108 -9.16 7.01 -28.15
N ALA A 109 -9.58 5.77 -27.85
CA ALA A 109 -9.86 5.37 -26.47
C ALA A 109 -8.61 5.47 -25.57
N THR A 110 -7.43 5.05 -26.03
CA THR A 110 -6.19 5.18 -25.25
C THR A 110 -5.86 6.64 -24.91
N ARG A 111 -5.89 7.54 -25.90
CA ARG A 111 -5.64 8.98 -25.66
C ARG A 111 -6.71 9.61 -24.77
N ALA A 112 -7.97 9.19 -24.91
CA ALA A 112 -9.04 9.63 -24.03
C ALA A 112 -8.82 9.16 -22.57
N ILE A 113 -8.27 7.95 -22.34
CA ILE A 113 -7.90 7.48 -20.99
C ILE A 113 -6.80 8.36 -20.40
N GLU A 114 -5.75 8.66 -21.16
CA GLU A 114 -4.66 9.55 -20.72
C GLU A 114 -5.18 10.93 -20.31
N ARG A 115 -6.14 11.48 -21.07
CA ARG A 115 -6.81 12.76 -20.74
C ARG A 115 -7.70 12.65 -19.50
N LEU A 116 -8.40 11.53 -19.31
CA LEU A 116 -9.29 11.32 -18.16
C LEU A 116 -8.51 11.14 -16.85
N ASN A 117 -7.34 10.51 -16.92
CA ASN A 117 -6.49 10.20 -15.77
C ASN A 117 -5.72 11.44 -15.28
N GLU A 118 -6.45 12.35 -14.62
CA GLU A 118 -5.93 13.65 -14.20
C GLU A 118 -5.76 13.81 -12.69
N TYR A 119 -6.06 12.80 -11.87
CA TYR A 119 -5.99 12.88 -10.40
C TYR A 119 -5.17 11.75 -9.78
N VAL A 120 -4.32 12.07 -8.80
CA VAL A 120 -3.49 11.11 -8.05
C VAL A 120 -3.69 11.18 -6.53
N GLY A 121 -4.35 12.21 -6.00
CA GLY A 121 -4.48 12.45 -4.56
C GLY A 121 -3.18 12.93 -3.91
N TRP A 122 -3.03 12.70 -2.61
CA TRP A 122 -1.80 13.06 -1.89
C TRP A 122 -0.68 12.09 -2.23
N ARG A 123 0.23 12.53 -3.11
CA ARG A 123 1.38 11.76 -3.58
C ARG A 123 2.64 12.63 -3.46
N PRO A 124 3.45 12.47 -2.40
CA PRO A 124 4.75 13.12 -2.30
C PRO A 124 5.61 12.71 -3.49
N VAL A 125 6.36 13.64 -4.08
CA VAL A 125 7.18 13.39 -5.28
C VAL A 125 8.64 13.70 -4.98
N ALA A 126 9.52 12.74 -5.27
CA ALA A 126 10.96 12.93 -5.16
C ALA A 126 11.44 13.98 -6.17
N VAL A 127 12.27 14.92 -5.71
CA VAL A 127 13.01 15.85 -6.57
C VAL A 127 14.36 15.20 -6.89
N LEU A 128 14.62 14.93 -8.17
CA LEU A 128 15.90 14.37 -8.61
C LEU A 128 16.97 15.47 -8.68
N GLU A 129 18.26 15.10 -8.63
CA GLU A 129 19.41 16.03 -8.65
C GLU A 129 19.43 16.99 -9.84
N ASN A 130 18.81 16.60 -10.96
CA ASN A 130 18.65 17.46 -12.15
C ASN A 130 17.52 18.50 -12.00
N GLY A 131 16.94 18.65 -10.81
CA GLY A 131 15.82 19.54 -10.52
C GLY A 131 14.49 19.08 -11.11
N ARG A 132 14.40 17.87 -11.67
CA ARG A 132 13.15 17.32 -12.22
C ARG A 132 12.43 16.52 -11.13
N LEU A 133 11.16 16.82 -10.95
CA LEU A 133 10.25 16.01 -10.15
C LEU A 133 10.05 14.64 -10.81
N SER A 134 10.08 13.55 -10.04
CA SER A 134 9.60 12.25 -10.53
C SER A 134 8.11 12.35 -10.82
N ALA A 135 7.73 12.48 -12.09
CA ALA A 135 6.32 12.58 -12.43
C ALA A 135 5.59 11.30 -11.97
N PRO A 136 4.42 11.41 -11.30
CA PRO A 136 3.63 10.23 -10.95
C PRO A 136 3.36 9.37 -12.19
N TYR A 137 3.41 8.05 -12.02
CA TYR A 137 3.21 7.11 -13.11
C TYR A 137 1.80 7.26 -13.70
N ALA A 138 1.67 6.98 -15.01
CA ALA A 138 0.39 7.14 -15.70
C ALA A 138 -0.72 6.23 -15.15
N HIS A 139 -0.37 5.07 -14.59
CA HIS A 139 -1.31 4.13 -13.98
C HIS A 139 -1.65 4.48 -12.52
N GLU A 140 -0.94 5.39 -11.87
CA GLU A 140 -1.34 5.94 -10.55
C GLU A 140 -2.53 6.90 -10.65
N ARG A 141 -2.65 7.56 -11.82
CA ARG A 141 -3.65 8.60 -12.06
C ARG A 141 -4.98 7.99 -12.47
N VAL A 142 -6.06 8.47 -11.88
CA VAL A 142 -7.44 8.07 -12.20
C VAL A 142 -8.28 9.28 -12.56
N ARG A 143 -9.46 9.04 -13.15
CA ARG A 143 -10.53 10.02 -13.21
C ARG A 143 -11.39 9.91 -11.94
N PRO A 144 -11.46 10.95 -11.08
CA PRO A 144 -12.42 10.98 -9.99
C PRO A 144 -13.85 10.86 -10.53
N ILE A 145 -14.73 10.14 -9.83
CA ILE A 145 -16.12 9.98 -10.29
C ILE A 145 -16.91 11.19 -9.81
N PRO A 146 -17.47 12.02 -10.71
CA PRO A 146 -18.13 13.25 -10.28
C PRO A 146 -19.43 12.95 -9.53
N LEU A 147 -19.65 13.69 -8.44
CA LEU A 147 -20.83 13.66 -7.59
C LEU A 147 -21.62 14.96 -7.61
N TYR A 148 -21.00 16.05 -8.04
CA TYR A 148 -21.68 17.33 -8.27
C TYR A 148 -20.88 18.12 -9.29
N MET A 149 -21.58 18.81 -10.18
CA MET A 149 -21.03 19.78 -11.11
C MET A 149 -21.81 21.07 -10.98
N ALA A 150 -21.15 22.22 -10.83
CA ALA A 150 -21.82 23.50 -10.64
C ALA A 150 -22.89 23.80 -11.70
N ALA A 151 -22.62 23.46 -12.97
CA ALA A 151 -23.54 23.69 -14.09
C ALA A 151 -24.63 22.61 -14.26
N ALA A 152 -24.54 21.46 -13.59
CA ALA A 152 -25.42 20.31 -13.83
C ALA A 152 -26.05 19.70 -12.57
N GLY A 153 -25.71 20.19 -11.38
CA GLY A 153 -26.20 19.66 -10.11
C GLY A 153 -25.58 18.30 -9.77
N THR A 154 -26.34 17.42 -9.13
CA THR A 154 -25.90 16.07 -8.75
C THR A 154 -26.27 15.02 -9.81
N PRO A 155 -25.41 14.02 -10.08
CA PRO A 155 -25.73 12.94 -10.98
C PRO A 155 -26.69 11.95 -10.33
N HIS A 156 -27.49 11.28 -11.17
CA HIS A 156 -28.35 10.19 -10.73
C HIS A 156 -27.53 9.01 -10.18
N GLY A 157 -27.87 8.54 -8.98
CA GLY A 157 -27.20 7.43 -8.31
C GLY A 157 -27.39 7.43 -6.81
N ARG A 158 -26.73 6.48 -6.13
CA ARG A 158 -26.92 6.26 -4.68
C ARG A 158 -26.55 7.45 -3.80
N TYR A 159 -25.64 8.31 -4.27
CA TYR A 159 -25.19 9.51 -3.54
C TYR A 159 -25.96 10.78 -3.88
N ALA A 160 -26.88 10.75 -4.87
CA ALA A 160 -27.46 11.96 -5.46
C ALA A 160 -28.11 12.89 -4.42
N ARG A 161 -28.92 12.31 -3.53
CA ARG A 161 -29.62 13.03 -2.46
C ARG A 161 -28.67 13.49 -1.36
N LEU A 162 -27.79 12.61 -0.90
CA LEU A 162 -26.79 12.91 0.14
C LEU A 162 -25.95 14.14 -0.24
N VAL A 163 -25.46 14.17 -1.48
CA VAL A 163 -24.65 15.26 -1.99
C VAL A 163 -25.49 16.51 -2.26
N GLY A 164 -26.69 16.35 -2.83
CA GLY A 164 -27.56 17.47 -3.15
C GLY A 164 -27.97 18.25 -1.90
N ASP A 165 -28.38 17.53 -0.86
CA ASP A 165 -28.77 18.11 0.43
C ASP A 165 -27.55 18.75 1.13
N ALA A 166 -26.35 18.14 1.05
CA ALA A 166 -25.13 18.71 1.61
C ALA A 166 -24.72 20.04 0.94
N ILE A 167 -24.83 20.13 -0.39
CA ILE A 167 -24.58 21.37 -1.15
C ILE A 167 -25.59 22.46 -0.75
N GLU A 168 -26.85 22.10 -0.53
CA GLU A 168 -27.86 23.06 -0.06
C GLU A 168 -27.58 23.55 1.36
N ILE A 169 -27.15 22.66 2.26
CA ILE A 169 -26.74 23.03 3.62
C ILE A 169 -25.55 24.02 3.58
N LEU A 170 -24.55 23.75 2.75
CA LEU A 170 -23.39 24.64 2.58
C LEU A 170 -23.78 25.99 1.98
N ARG A 171 -24.72 26.02 1.03
CA ARG A 171 -25.22 27.27 0.43
C ARG A 171 -25.86 28.20 1.46
N GLN A 172 -26.46 27.62 2.50
CA GLN A 172 -27.09 28.39 3.57
C GLN A 172 -26.13 28.65 4.75
N ALA A 173 -24.91 28.10 4.75
CA ALA A 173 -23.99 28.20 5.88
C ALA A 173 -23.55 29.65 6.13
N PRO A 174 -23.31 30.06 7.39
CA PRO A 174 -22.81 31.39 7.73
C PRO A 174 -21.48 31.72 7.04
N GLU A 175 -21.40 32.90 6.41
CA GLU A 175 -20.21 33.35 5.66
C GLU A 175 -18.95 33.47 6.53
N ASP A 176 -19.09 33.80 7.81
CA ASP A 176 -17.97 33.85 8.75
C ASP A 176 -17.36 32.46 9.03
N LEU A 177 -18.16 31.40 8.99
CA LEU A 177 -17.67 30.03 9.11
C LEU A 177 -17.01 29.53 7.82
N LEU A 178 -17.62 29.85 6.68
CA LEU A 178 -17.06 29.53 5.37
C LEU A 178 -15.69 30.19 5.18
N ARG A 179 -15.52 31.45 5.61
CA ARG A 179 -14.22 32.13 5.62
C ARG A 179 -13.20 31.50 6.58
N GLN A 180 -13.62 30.97 7.73
CA GLN A 180 -12.71 30.26 8.64
C GLN A 180 -12.23 28.92 8.07
N ALA A 181 -13.12 28.18 7.40
CA ALA A 181 -12.81 26.94 6.69
C ALA A 181 -12.11 27.16 5.34
N ASP A 182 -11.95 28.43 4.95
CA ASP A 182 -11.41 28.87 3.66
C ASP A 182 -12.09 28.15 2.48
N PHE A 183 -13.41 28.11 2.55
CA PHE A 183 -14.27 27.40 1.62
C PHE A 183 -15.24 28.37 0.96
N ASP A 184 -15.16 28.51 -0.36
CA ASP A 184 -16.14 29.23 -1.16
C ASP A 184 -16.89 28.24 -2.07
N LEU A 185 -18.19 28.07 -1.83
CA LEU A 185 -19.04 27.18 -2.62
C LEU A 185 -19.16 27.65 -4.08
N ALA A 186 -19.05 28.96 -4.36
CA ALA A 186 -19.08 29.48 -5.72
C ALA A 186 -17.84 29.07 -6.52
N MET A 187 -16.76 28.71 -5.83
CA MET A 187 -15.50 28.28 -6.45
C MET A 187 -15.45 26.79 -6.75
N LEU A 188 -16.33 25.99 -6.13
CA LEU A 188 -16.45 24.55 -6.35
C LEU A 188 -17.12 24.23 -7.70
N GLU A 189 -16.31 23.90 -8.71
CA GLU A 189 -16.82 23.44 -10.02
C GLU A 189 -17.25 21.98 -10.00
N GLU A 190 -16.49 21.14 -9.26
CA GLU A 190 -16.67 19.69 -9.22
C GLU A 190 -16.46 19.16 -7.79
N LEU A 191 -17.43 18.40 -7.27
CA LEU A 191 -17.19 17.46 -6.16
C LEU A 191 -17.13 16.06 -6.76
N ALA A 192 -16.14 15.27 -6.38
CA ALA A 192 -15.97 13.91 -6.89
C ALA A 192 -15.57 12.94 -5.78
N ILE A 193 -15.68 11.64 -6.07
CA ILE A 193 -15.06 10.59 -5.25
C ILE A 193 -13.77 10.11 -5.88
N ASP A 194 -12.81 9.78 -5.02
CA ASP A 194 -11.69 8.93 -5.41
C ASP A 194 -12.23 7.50 -5.61
N PRO A 195 -12.15 6.92 -6.82
CA PRO A 195 -12.60 5.55 -7.06
C PRO A 195 -11.63 4.50 -6.51
N ARG A 196 -10.44 4.89 -6.06
CA ARG A 196 -9.50 3.95 -5.43
C ARG A 196 -9.99 3.60 -4.03
N ALA A 197 -9.67 2.39 -3.59
CA ALA A 197 -9.95 1.99 -2.22
C ALA A 197 -9.11 2.84 -1.27
N PHE A 198 -9.72 3.28 -0.17
CA PHE A 198 -8.97 3.85 0.93
C PHE A 198 -8.18 2.75 1.63
N ASP A 199 -6.85 2.83 1.54
CA ASP A 199 -5.94 1.89 2.18
C ASP A 199 -5.56 2.39 3.57
N PHE A 200 -6.05 1.70 4.62
CA PHE A 200 -5.76 2.07 6.01
C PHE A 200 -4.32 1.77 6.44
N LEU A 201 -3.55 1.01 5.66
CA LEU A 201 -2.14 0.71 5.89
C LEU A 201 -1.21 1.66 5.12
N HIS A 202 -1.76 2.45 4.19
CA HIS A 202 -0.97 3.44 3.47
C HIS A 202 -0.63 4.63 4.38
N PRO A 203 0.62 5.16 4.37
CA PRO A 203 1.05 6.23 5.28
C PRO A 203 0.21 7.52 5.17
N ALA A 204 -0.32 7.83 3.98
CA ALA A 204 -1.30 8.91 3.79
C ALA A 204 -2.54 8.80 4.70
N ALA A 205 -2.90 7.63 5.23
CA ALA A 205 -4.00 7.49 6.18
C ALA A 205 -3.73 8.21 7.51
N SER A 206 -2.47 8.42 7.87
CA SER A 206 -2.04 9.20 9.03
C SER A 206 -2.10 10.71 8.79
N ARG A 207 -2.31 11.15 7.55
CA ARG A 207 -2.48 12.57 7.25
C ARG A 207 -3.83 13.04 7.80
N PRO A 208 -3.87 14.10 8.61
CA PRO A 208 -5.12 14.60 9.16
C PRO A 208 -6.14 14.91 8.06
N ASN A 209 -7.40 14.58 8.30
CA ASN A 209 -8.53 14.77 7.38
C ASN A 209 -8.40 14.15 5.98
N TYR A 210 -7.32 13.41 5.64
CA TYR A 210 -7.18 12.78 4.33
C TYR A 210 -8.28 11.76 4.04
N LEU A 211 -8.74 11.06 5.07
CA LEU A 211 -9.88 10.15 5.02
C LEU A 211 -11.20 10.87 4.67
N PHE A 212 -11.31 12.18 4.88
CA PHE A 212 -12.49 12.99 4.58
C PHE A 212 -12.45 13.58 3.17
N GLY A 213 -11.25 13.86 2.65
CA GLY A 213 -11.03 14.34 1.30
C GLY A 213 -9.95 15.41 1.24
N LEU A 214 -9.73 15.95 0.04
CA LEU A 214 -8.86 17.09 -0.20
C LEU A 214 -9.34 17.91 -1.40
N TRP A 215 -8.92 19.17 -1.45
CA TRP A 215 -8.89 19.92 -2.69
C TRP A 215 -7.88 19.29 -3.65
N ASP A 216 -8.20 19.27 -4.94
CA ASP A 216 -7.35 18.72 -5.99
C ASP A 216 -6.39 19.78 -6.56
N PRO A 217 -5.07 19.65 -6.32
CA PRO A 217 -4.09 20.60 -6.85
C PRO A 217 -4.00 20.61 -8.38
N GLY A 218 -4.41 19.51 -9.04
CA GLY A 218 -4.43 19.41 -10.51
C GLY A 218 -5.56 20.19 -11.18
N ARG A 219 -6.54 20.70 -10.41
CA ARG A 219 -7.64 21.52 -10.90
C ARG A 219 -7.63 22.87 -10.23
N ILE A 220 -6.69 23.70 -10.65
CA ILE A 220 -6.48 25.06 -10.18
C ILE A 220 -6.77 26.05 -11.31
N ASP A 221 -7.35 27.20 -10.98
CA ASP A 221 -7.56 28.29 -11.95
C ASP A 221 -6.32 29.20 -12.08
N GLU A 222 -6.42 30.20 -12.95
CA GLU A 222 -5.36 31.20 -13.18
C GLU A 222 -5.11 32.12 -11.97
N GLN A 223 -6.05 32.19 -11.03
CA GLN A 223 -5.95 32.97 -9.80
C GLN A 223 -5.38 32.16 -8.63
N GLY A 224 -5.09 30.88 -8.83
CA GLY A 224 -4.55 29.99 -7.81
C GLY A 224 -5.59 29.33 -6.91
N HIS A 225 -6.87 29.31 -7.29
CA HIS A 225 -7.92 28.65 -6.52
C HIS A 225 -8.19 27.23 -7.03
N TYR A 226 -8.30 26.29 -6.09
CA TYR A 226 -8.74 24.94 -6.39
C TYR A 226 -10.22 24.90 -6.78
N ARG A 227 -10.55 24.10 -7.79
CA ARG A 227 -11.88 24.02 -8.42
C ARG A 227 -12.56 22.68 -8.24
N ARG A 228 -11.81 21.65 -7.84
CA ARG A 228 -12.33 20.31 -7.57
C ARG A 228 -12.00 19.86 -6.16
N MET A 229 -13.01 19.39 -5.43
CA MET A 229 -12.82 18.67 -4.18
C MET A 229 -13.06 17.18 -4.40
N VAL A 230 -12.18 16.33 -3.84
CA VAL A 230 -12.28 14.88 -3.95
C VAL A 230 -12.41 14.27 -2.56
N VAL A 231 -13.50 13.55 -2.33
CA VAL A 231 -13.77 12.86 -1.05
C VAL A 231 -13.50 11.36 -1.18
N GLN A 232 -13.16 10.71 -0.06
CA GLN A 232 -12.89 9.27 -0.05
C GLN A 232 -14.20 8.48 -0.08
N GLN A 233 -14.29 7.49 -0.98
CA GLN A 233 -15.48 6.66 -1.09
C GLN A 233 -15.80 5.93 0.24
N ALA A 234 -14.77 5.51 1.00
CA ALA A 234 -14.97 4.83 2.28
C ALA A 234 -15.77 5.66 3.29
N THR A 235 -15.46 6.95 3.39
CA THR A 235 -16.16 7.91 4.25
C THR A 235 -17.57 8.18 3.73
N LEU A 236 -17.72 8.38 2.42
CA LEU A 236 -19.02 8.63 1.83
C LEU A 236 -19.98 7.46 2.00
N ASP A 237 -19.50 6.22 1.83
CA ASP A 237 -20.27 5.00 2.10
C ASP A 237 -20.63 4.88 3.58
N GLY A 238 -19.72 5.27 4.48
CA GLY A 238 -19.96 5.34 5.92
C GLY A 238 -21.12 6.28 6.24
N ILE A 239 -21.08 7.51 5.72
CA ILE A 239 -22.13 8.52 5.89
C ILE A 239 -23.46 8.01 5.31
N LEU A 240 -23.45 7.48 4.09
CA LEU A 240 -24.63 6.98 3.39
C LEU A 240 -25.33 5.84 4.16
N SER A 241 -24.58 5.04 4.90
CA SER A 241 -25.11 3.89 5.66
C SER A 241 -25.81 4.26 6.97
N TRP A 242 -25.71 5.51 7.44
CA TRP A 242 -26.26 5.94 8.73
C TRP A 242 -27.76 5.66 8.91
N PRO A 243 -28.67 6.00 7.98
CA PRO A 243 -30.10 5.79 8.19
C PRO A 243 -30.45 4.32 8.43
N ALA A 244 -29.79 3.40 7.72
CA ALA A 244 -30.00 1.96 7.90
C ALA A 244 -29.46 1.47 9.25
N ALA A 245 -28.29 1.96 9.66
CA ALA A 245 -27.69 1.60 10.95
C ALA A 245 -28.51 2.13 12.14
N ALA A 246 -28.99 3.36 12.05
CA ALA A 246 -29.86 3.96 13.07
C ALA A 246 -31.16 3.17 13.25
N ALA A 247 -31.80 2.74 12.15
CA ALA A 247 -32.98 1.88 12.23
C ALA A 247 -32.69 0.55 12.97
N GLY A 248 -31.54 -0.07 12.70
CA GLY A 248 -31.11 -1.30 13.38
C GLY A 248 -30.76 -1.11 14.86
N ALA A 249 -30.36 0.09 15.28
CA ALA A 249 -29.99 0.44 16.65
C ALA A 249 -31.19 0.89 17.53
N GLY A 250 -32.43 0.58 17.13
CA GLY A 250 -33.63 0.91 17.90
C GLY A 250 -34.18 2.32 17.66
N ARG A 251 -33.72 3.03 16.62
CA ARG A 251 -34.38 4.23 16.08
C ARG A 251 -35.30 3.90 14.91
N ALA A 252 -35.97 2.74 14.93
CA ALA A 252 -36.87 2.32 13.86
C ALA A 252 -38.05 3.30 13.67
N ASP A 253 -38.46 3.99 14.74
CA ASP A 253 -39.53 5.01 14.71
C ASP A 253 -39.03 6.41 14.31
N ALA A 254 -37.72 6.60 14.08
CA ALA A 254 -37.19 7.89 13.66
C ALA A 254 -37.54 8.20 12.21
N ASP A 255 -37.80 9.47 11.92
CA ASP A 255 -38.04 9.93 10.56
C ASP A 255 -36.80 9.68 9.70
N VAL A 256 -36.90 8.73 8.77
CA VAL A 256 -35.82 8.37 7.83
C VAL A 256 -35.36 9.58 7.03
N SER A 257 -36.25 10.54 6.75
CA SER A 257 -35.90 11.79 6.06
C SER A 257 -34.97 12.65 6.92
N LEU A 258 -35.18 12.69 8.23
CA LEU A 258 -34.31 13.39 9.16
C LEU A 258 -32.93 12.72 9.24
N LEU A 259 -32.87 11.39 9.38
CA LEU A 259 -31.59 10.65 9.42
C LEU A 259 -30.75 10.86 8.15
N ARG A 260 -31.40 10.94 6.98
CA ARG A 260 -30.72 11.27 5.71
C ARG A 260 -30.22 12.71 5.68
N TRP A 261 -31.01 13.63 6.21
CA TRP A 261 -30.60 15.02 6.33
C TRP A 261 -29.42 15.17 7.29
N GLU A 262 -29.41 14.46 8.42
CA GLU A 262 -28.26 14.39 9.34
C GLU A 262 -26.99 13.88 8.65
N ALA A 263 -27.12 12.84 7.81
CA ALA A 263 -26.01 12.33 7.01
C ALA A 263 -25.46 13.41 6.05
N SER A 264 -26.35 14.18 5.43
CA SER A 264 -26.00 15.28 4.51
C SER A 264 -25.35 16.46 5.24
N ALA A 265 -25.82 16.79 6.45
CA ALA A 265 -25.21 17.77 7.34
C ALA A 265 -23.78 17.37 7.71
N VAL A 266 -23.54 16.09 7.97
CA VAL A 266 -22.20 15.58 8.27
C VAL A 266 -21.30 15.59 7.05
N LEU A 267 -21.80 15.27 5.86
CA LEU A 267 -21.04 15.44 4.62
C LEU A 267 -20.63 16.91 4.40
N ALA A 268 -21.52 17.87 4.64
CA ALA A 268 -21.18 19.29 4.57
C ALA A 268 -20.04 19.65 5.55
N GLY A 269 -20.10 19.17 6.79
CA GLY A 269 -19.01 19.36 7.77
C GLY A 269 -17.69 18.69 7.35
N VAL A 270 -17.76 17.50 6.75
CA VAL A 270 -16.60 16.78 6.16
C VAL A 270 -15.94 17.61 5.06
N MET A 271 -16.72 18.23 4.17
CA MET A 271 -16.20 19.11 3.12
C MET A 271 -15.48 20.34 3.70
N LEU A 272 -16.04 20.96 4.76
CA LEU A 272 -15.39 22.08 5.44
C LEU A 272 -14.06 21.67 6.11
N MET A 273 -14.04 20.54 6.81
CA MET A 273 -12.82 20.00 7.43
C MET A 273 -11.73 19.67 6.41
N ALA A 274 -12.12 19.08 5.27
CA ALA A 274 -11.20 18.78 4.18
C ALA A 274 -10.63 20.06 3.57
N SER A 275 -11.46 21.10 3.41
CA SER A 275 -11.05 22.42 2.91
C SER A 275 -10.01 23.08 3.82
N GLY A 276 -10.27 23.10 5.13
CA GLY A 276 -9.43 23.88 6.06
C GLY A 276 -8.00 23.39 6.19
N LEU A 277 -7.64 22.22 5.64
CA LEU A 277 -6.26 21.71 5.69
C LEU A 277 -5.36 22.34 4.61
N SER A 278 -5.88 22.57 3.40
CA SER A 278 -5.14 23.22 2.31
C SER A 278 -5.59 24.65 2.03
N GLY A 279 -6.77 25.03 2.54
CA GLY A 279 -7.48 26.22 2.12
C GLY A 279 -7.89 26.19 0.64
N HIS A 280 -8.22 27.36 0.12
CA HIS A 280 -8.72 27.57 -1.25
C HIS A 280 -7.64 27.42 -2.33
N GLY A 281 -6.37 27.26 -1.98
CA GLY A 281 -5.26 27.25 -2.94
C GLY A 281 -3.88 27.24 -2.28
N PRO A 282 -2.78 27.13 -3.05
CA PRO A 282 -1.41 27.15 -2.51
C PRO A 282 -1.05 28.45 -1.77
N GLY A 283 -1.71 29.56 -2.13
CA GLY A 283 -1.52 30.86 -1.47
C GLY A 283 -2.39 31.08 -0.21
N ALA A 284 -3.20 30.10 0.17
CA ALA A 284 -4.04 30.22 1.36
C ALA A 284 -3.19 30.27 2.64
N LEU A 285 -3.64 31.02 3.64
CA LEU A 285 -2.93 31.13 4.91
C LEU A 285 -2.79 29.74 5.58
N GLN A 286 -3.84 28.93 5.49
CA GLN A 286 -3.92 27.56 6.00
C GLN A 286 -2.87 26.65 5.38
N ALA A 287 -2.56 26.84 4.09
CA ALA A 287 -1.56 26.06 3.38
C ALA A 287 -0.14 26.24 3.95
N GLY A 288 0.12 27.33 4.68
CA GLY A 288 1.41 27.63 5.31
C GLY A 288 1.47 27.38 6.83
N MET A 289 0.38 26.93 7.46
CA MET A 289 0.35 26.70 8.92
C MET A 289 0.84 25.29 9.28
N PRO A 290 1.54 25.11 10.43
CA PRO A 290 1.82 23.79 10.99
C PRO A 290 0.54 23.06 11.40
N LEU A 291 0.57 21.72 11.37
CA LEU A 291 -0.61 20.91 11.73
C LEU A 291 -1.09 21.18 13.17
N ALA A 292 -0.17 21.42 14.11
CA ALA A 292 -0.49 21.68 15.51
C ALA A 292 -1.35 22.95 15.72
N GLU A 293 -1.21 23.97 14.87
CA GLU A 293 -2.07 25.17 14.91
C GLU A 293 -3.38 24.94 14.12
N LEU A 294 -3.27 24.22 13.00
CA LEU A 294 -4.37 24.06 12.06
C LEU A 294 -5.50 23.17 12.61
N LEU A 295 -5.16 22.06 13.27
CA LEU A 295 -6.15 21.08 13.75
C LEU A 295 -7.11 21.65 14.80
N PRO A 296 -6.67 22.39 15.84
CA PRO A 296 -7.59 23.03 16.78
C PRO A 296 -8.56 24.01 16.11
N ARG A 297 -8.08 24.76 15.10
CA ARG A 297 -8.92 25.70 14.33
C ARG A 297 -9.99 24.96 13.54
N ILE A 298 -9.62 23.85 12.91
CA ILE A 298 -10.56 22.97 12.18
C ILE A 298 -11.63 22.40 13.11
N ALA A 299 -11.24 21.87 14.27
CA ALA A 299 -12.17 21.33 15.24
C ALA A 299 -13.16 22.41 15.72
N PHE A 300 -12.66 23.62 16.00
CA PHE A 300 -13.48 24.73 16.47
C PHE A 300 -14.58 25.12 15.49
N TYR A 301 -14.23 25.47 14.24
CA TYR A 301 -15.26 25.92 13.29
C TYR A 301 -16.21 24.78 12.88
N ARG A 302 -15.76 23.51 12.91
CA ARG A 302 -16.60 22.34 12.68
C ARG A 302 -17.71 22.25 13.73
N ASP A 303 -17.34 22.33 15.00
CA ASP A 303 -18.31 22.21 16.09
C ASP A 303 -19.24 23.43 16.15
N GLU A 304 -18.72 24.62 15.81
CA GLU A 304 -19.54 25.83 15.61
C GLU A 304 -20.53 25.68 14.45
N PHE A 305 -20.09 25.15 13.31
CA PHE A 305 -20.95 24.86 12.15
C PHE A 305 -22.12 23.98 12.54
N TYR A 306 -21.86 22.85 13.22
CA TYR A 306 -22.93 21.96 13.64
C TYR A 306 -23.85 22.59 14.67
N ARG A 307 -23.33 23.36 15.63
CA ARG A 307 -24.16 24.03 16.64
C ARG A 307 -25.12 25.03 16.00
N ARG A 308 -24.63 25.87 15.09
CA ARG A 308 -25.46 26.83 14.35
C ARG A 308 -26.46 26.14 13.42
N LEU A 309 -26.09 24.98 12.87
CA LEU A 309 -27.01 24.19 12.05
C LEU A 309 -28.17 23.63 12.89
N LEU A 310 -27.90 23.14 14.12
CA LEU A 310 -28.94 22.68 15.05
C LEU A 310 -29.93 23.80 15.43
N GLU A 311 -29.44 25.02 15.62
CA GLU A 311 -30.30 26.17 16.00
C GLU A 311 -31.35 26.52 14.95
N ARG A 312 -31.09 26.20 13.67
CA ARG A 312 -31.96 26.49 12.53
C ARG A 312 -33.02 25.42 12.29
N LEU A 313 -32.92 24.28 12.98
CA LEU A 313 -33.87 23.18 12.82
C LEU A 313 -35.23 23.49 13.46
N PRO A 314 -36.34 22.95 12.90
CA PRO A 314 -37.64 22.99 13.55
C PRO A 314 -37.59 22.42 14.96
N ALA A 315 -38.36 22.99 15.90
CA ALA A 315 -38.27 22.68 17.33
C ALA A 315 -38.35 21.18 17.68
N GLY A 316 -39.19 20.42 16.96
CA GLY A 316 -39.34 18.97 17.17
C GLY A 316 -38.09 18.16 16.79
N GLN A 317 -37.44 18.52 15.68
CA GLN A 317 -36.20 17.85 15.21
C GLN A 317 -35.00 18.29 16.07
N ARG A 318 -34.95 19.58 16.40
CA ARG A 318 -33.93 20.20 17.23
C ARG A 318 -33.85 19.54 18.61
N ALA A 319 -34.98 19.35 19.30
CA ALA A 319 -34.99 18.78 20.66
C ALA A 319 -34.35 17.38 20.73
N GLY A 320 -34.63 16.52 19.74
CA GLY A 320 -34.05 15.18 19.68
C GLY A 320 -32.54 15.19 19.47
N LEU A 321 -32.05 16.06 18.59
CA LEU A 321 -30.63 16.21 18.32
C LEU A 321 -29.87 16.94 19.44
N GLU A 322 -30.50 17.86 20.17
CA GLU A 322 -29.91 18.49 21.36
C GLU A 322 -29.78 17.52 22.54
N GLU A 323 -30.76 16.63 22.73
CA GLU A 323 -30.65 15.54 23.72
C GLU A 323 -29.54 14.56 23.33
N GLU A 324 -29.48 14.17 22.05
CA GLU A 324 -28.37 13.36 21.55
C GLU A 324 -27.03 14.06 21.75
N ALA A 325 -26.93 15.35 21.41
CA ALA A 325 -25.70 16.11 21.54
C ALA A 325 -25.26 16.26 23.00
N ARG A 326 -26.19 16.40 23.95
CA ARG A 326 -25.89 16.35 25.39
C ARG A 326 -25.38 14.98 25.82
N ARG A 327 -26.04 13.91 25.39
CA ARG A 327 -25.67 12.53 25.73
C ARG A 327 -24.31 12.12 25.16
N LEU A 328 -24.05 12.49 23.91
CA LEU A 328 -22.82 12.13 23.17
C LEU A 328 -21.75 13.23 23.25
N LYS A 329 -22.00 14.30 24.02
CA LYS A 329 -21.15 15.48 24.21
C LYS A 329 -20.70 16.18 22.91
N GLN A 330 -21.36 15.90 21.78
CA GLN A 330 -21.05 16.47 20.48
C GLN A 330 -22.30 16.57 19.57
N PRO A 331 -22.48 17.69 18.82
CA PRO A 331 -23.51 17.79 17.79
C PRO A 331 -23.40 16.70 16.73
N PHE A 332 -24.53 16.16 16.28
CA PHE A 332 -24.61 15.07 15.29
C PHE A 332 -23.74 13.85 15.67
N GLY A 333 -23.59 13.60 16.97
CA GLY A 333 -22.72 12.54 17.51
C GLY A 333 -23.12 11.15 17.05
N GLY A 334 -24.38 10.89 16.74
CA GLY A 334 -24.87 9.60 16.26
C GLY A 334 -24.21 9.21 14.93
N VAL A 335 -24.33 10.07 13.93
CA VAL A 335 -23.74 9.85 12.60
C VAL A 335 -22.21 9.77 12.70
N ARG A 336 -21.59 10.69 13.46
CA ARG A 336 -20.12 10.75 13.64
C ARG A 336 -19.58 9.46 14.28
N ARG A 337 -20.20 9.00 15.38
CA ARG A 337 -19.85 7.75 16.05
C ARG A 337 -20.04 6.55 15.13
N HIS A 338 -21.13 6.52 14.36
CA HIS A 338 -21.38 5.45 13.38
C HIS A 338 -20.28 5.36 12.33
N ILE A 339 -19.92 6.49 11.71
CA ILE A 339 -18.87 6.54 10.69
C ILE A 339 -17.53 6.09 11.29
N ASN A 340 -17.15 6.61 12.46
CA ASN A 340 -15.91 6.21 13.14
C ASN A 340 -15.88 4.72 13.46
N ALA A 341 -16.97 4.15 13.99
CA ALA A 341 -17.09 2.72 14.27
C ALA A 341 -17.00 1.87 13.00
N MET A 342 -17.66 2.29 11.92
CA MET A 342 -17.61 1.61 10.62
C MET A 342 -16.21 1.64 10.00
N LEU A 343 -15.52 2.77 10.05
CA LEU A 343 -14.17 2.94 9.52
C LEU A 343 -13.16 2.13 10.36
N ALA A 344 -13.26 2.17 11.69
CA ALA A 344 -12.47 1.33 12.59
C ALA A 344 -12.67 -0.16 12.31
N GLY A 345 -13.92 -0.61 12.13
CA GLY A 345 -14.23 -1.99 11.77
C GLY A 345 -13.77 -2.39 10.36
N ARG A 346 -13.64 -1.45 9.41
CA ARG A 346 -13.02 -1.70 8.10
C ARG A 346 -11.50 -1.81 8.22
N ARG A 347 -10.87 -0.90 8.97
CA ARG A 347 -9.43 -0.94 9.28
C ARG A 347 -9.05 -2.28 9.93
N ALA A 348 -9.74 -2.67 11.00
CA ALA A 348 -9.45 -3.92 11.72
C ALA A 348 -9.49 -5.14 10.80
N ARG A 349 -10.55 -5.27 9.98
CA ARG A 349 -10.68 -6.36 9.00
C ARG A 349 -9.59 -6.33 7.93
N GLN A 350 -9.18 -5.14 7.48
CA GLN A 350 -8.07 -5.04 6.55
C GLN A 350 -6.77 -5.53 7.18
N VAL A 351 -6.42 -5.05 8.38
CA VAL A 351 -5.20 -5.47 9.08
C VAL A 351 -5.18 -6.99 9.28
N GLU A 352 -6.28 -7.55 9.80
CA GLU A 352 -6.41 -8.99 10.04
C GLU A 352 -6.25 -9.82 8.75
N ASN A 353 -7.00 -9.47 7.69
CA ASN A 353 -6.95 -10.22 6.44
C ASN A 353 -5.59 -10.10 5.74
N VAL A 354 -4.95 -8.94 5.79
CA VAL A 354 -3.63 -8.72 5.18
C VAL A 354 -2.56 -9.54 5.90
N ALA A 355 -2.51 -9.47 7.23
CA ALA A 355 -1.55 -10.24 8.02
C ALA A 355 -1.72 -11.74 7.81
N LEU A 356 -2.96 -12.25 7.88
CA LEU A 356 -3.23 -13.68 7.68
C LEU A 356 -2.95 -14.12 6.24
N ALA A 357 -3.25 -13.28 5.25
CA ALA A 357 -2.91 -13.58 3.85
C ALA A 357 -1.40 -13.64 3.62
N ALA A 358 -0.62 -12.75 4.22
CA ALA A 358 0.84 -12.77 4.13
C ALA A 358 1.40 -14.10 4.69
N VAL A 359 0.95 -14.51 5.88
CA VAL A 359 1.34 -15.81 6.48
C VAL A 359 0.94 -16.98 5.58
N LEU A 360 -0.31 -17.00 5.08
CA LEU A 360 -0.78 -18.08 4.20
C LEU A 360 -0.02 -18.13 2.87
N ALA A 361 0.33 -16.98 2.29
CA ALA A 361 1.15 -16.92 1.09
C ALA A 361 2.53 -17.54 1.35
N ARG A 362 3.19 -17.19 2.46
CA ARG A 362 4.49 -17.75 2.87
C ARG A 362 4.43 -19.26 3.11
N LEU A 363 3.34 -19.77 3.70
CA LEU A 363 3.09 -21.22 3.87
C LEU A 363 2.72 -21.97 2.57
N GLY A 364 2.77 -21.29 1.42
CA GLY A 364 2.39 -21.86 0.11
C GLY A 364 0.91 -22.21 0.01
N ARG A 365 0.04 -21.46 0.68
CA ARG A 365 -1.42 -21.59 0.63
C ARG A 365 -2.01 -20.48 -0.24
N ALA A 366 -1.52 -20.33 -1.47
CA ALA A 366 -1.88 -19.26 -2.40
C ALA A 366 -3.40 -19.07 -2.55
N ALA A 367 -4.16 -20.16 -2.72
CA ALA A 367 -5.63 -20.08 -2.86
C ALA A 367 -6.34 -19.56 -1.59
N ALA A 368 -5.77 -19.79 -0.40
CA ALA A 368 -6.33 -19.28 0.84
C ALA A 368 -5.97 -17.79 1.03
N ALA A 369 -4.73 -17.41 0.72
CA ALA A 369 -4.29 -16.02 0.68
C ALA A 369 -5.16 -15.19 -0.28
N GLU A 370 -5.38 -15.67 -1.50
CA GLU A 370 -6.21 -15.00 -2.51
C GLU A 370 -7.65 -14.76 -2.04
N ARG A 371 -8.26 -15.71 -1.32
CA ARG A 371 -9.61 -15.53 -0.76
C ARG A 371 -9.67 -14.42 0.29
N LEU A 372 -8.64 -14.30 1.14
CA LEU A 372 -8.61 -13.26 2.18
C LEU A 372 -8.37 -11.89 1.57
N VAL A 373 -7.38 -11.75 0.68
CA VAL A 373 -7.10 -10.46 0.03
C VAL A 373 -8.18 -10.08 -0.98
N GLY A 374 -8.92 -11.04 -1.54
CA GLY A 374 -10.10 -10.77 -2.36
C GLY A 374 -11.23 -10.07 -1.59
N ALA A 375 -11.25 -10.18 -0.25
CA ALA A 375 -12.16 -9.43 0.62
C ALA A 375 -11.61 -8.04 1.02
N VAL A 376 -10.35 -7.73 0.67
CA VAL A 376 -9.68 -6.47 0.99
C VAL A 376 -9.74 -5.52 -0.22
N PRO A 377 -10.33 -4.32 -0.08
CA PRO A 377 -10.42 -3.37 -1.19
C PRO A 377 -9.08 -2.78 -1.64
N ALA A 378 -8.08 -2.69 -0.76
CA ALA A 378 -6.77 -2.10 -1.07
C ALA A 378 -5.97 -2.92 -2.10
N ALA A 379 -5.43 -2.25 -3.13
CA ALA A 379 -4.66 -2.89 -4.20
C ALA A 379 -3.28 -3.38 -3.74
N SER A 380 -2.65 -2.65 -2.81
CA SER A 380 -1.39 -3.01 -2.13
C SER A 380 -1.47 -4.43 -1.56
N ALA A 381 -2.43 -4.67 -0.67
CA ALA A 381 -2.69 -5.96 -0.06
C ALA A 381 -2.79 -7.11 -1.08
N ARG A 382 -3.61 -6.93 -2.13
CA ARG A 382 -3.82 -7.97 -3.15
C ARG A 382 -2.56 -8.26 -3.95
N LEU A 383 -1.87 -7.23 -4.43
CA LEU A 383 -0.69 -7.41 -5.26
C LEU A 383 0.48 -8.01 -4.47
N PHE A 384 0.72 -7.56 -3.24
CA PHE A 384 1.78 -8.11 -2.39
C PHE A 384 1.52 -9.59 -2.07
N ALA A 385 0.30 -9.96 -1.70
CA ALA A 385 -0.03 -11.38 -1.45
C ALA A 385 0.13 -12.26 -2.69
N ARG A 386 -0.23 -11.75 -3.87
CA ARG A 386 -0.04 -12.46 -5.15
C ARG A 386 1.43 -12.62 -5.49
N ILE A 387 2.24 -11.58 -5.34
CA ILE A 387 3.69 -11.64 -5.57
C ILE A 387 4.34 -12.67 -4.65
N THR A 388 4.07 -12.59 -3.34
CA THR A 388 4.60 -13.55 -2.35
C THR A 388 4.19 -14.98 -2.69
N SER A 389 2.92 -15.20 -3.06
CA SER A 389 2.45 -16.53 -3.46
C SER A 389 3.21 -17.07 -4.67
N ARG A 390 3.48 -16.23 -5.69
CA ARG A 390 4.26 -16.63 -6.88
C ARG A 390 5.72 -16.96 -6.55
N VAL A 391 6.35 -16.18 -5.68
CA VAL A 391 7.72 -16.45 -5.24
C VAL A 391 7.79 -17.79 -4.50
N VAL A 392 6.87 -18.04 -3.57
CA VAL A 392 6.81 -19.29 -2.80
C VAL A 392 6.51 -20.49 -3.70
N ASP A 393 5.59 -20.37 -4.65
CA ASP A 393 5.29 -21.44 -5.62
C ASP A 393 6.51 -21.76 -6.50
N ALA A 394 7.29 -20.74 -6.88
CA ALA A 394 8.56 -20.92 -7.60
C ALA A 394 9.61 -21.65 -6.74
N GLN A 395 9.76 -21.26 -5.47
CA GLN A 395 10.66 -21.94 -4.52
C GLN A 395 10.26 -23.41 -4.31
N GLN A 396 8.96 -23.69 -4.15
CA GLN A 396 8.47 -25.06 -4.02
C GLN A 396 8.71 -25.90 -5.28
N SER A 397 8.61 -25.30 -6.46
CA SER A 397 8.91 -25.95 -7.75
C SER A 397 10.37 -26.38 -7.82
N LEU A 398 11.29 -25.55 -7.30
CA LEU A 398 12.70 -25.90 -7.15
C LEU A 398 12.91 -27.04 -6.17
N TRP A 399 12.27 -26.97 -4.99
CA TRP A 399 12.48 -27.95 -3.91
C TRP A 399 11.88 -29.34 -4.18
N ARG A 400 10.66 -29.42 -4.73
CA ARG A 400 9.95 -30.69 -4.91
C ARG A 400 10.16 -31.30 -6.29
N GLY A 401 10.12 -30.48 -7.34
CA GLY A 401 10.12 -30.95 -8.73
C GLY A 401 11.49 -30.90 -9.39
N ALA A 402 12.46 -30.23 -8.76
CA ALA A 402 13.69 -29.80 -9.40
C ALA A 402 13.47 -29.00 -10.71
N ASP A 403 12.30 -28.35 -10.87
CA ASP A 403 11.90 -27.69 -12.11
C ASP A 403 12.28 -26.21 -12.11
N ALA A 404 13.51 -25.94 -12.54
CA ALA A 404 14.01 -24.58 -12.66
C ALA A 404 13.30 -23.77 -13.76
N ALA A 405 12.71 -24.41 -14.78
CA ALA A 405 12.03 -23.69 -15.85
C ALA A 405 10.68 -23.13 -15.38
N ALA A 406 9.91 -23.94 -14.64
CA ALA A 406 8.68 -23.50 -13.99
C ALA A 406 8.95 -22.41 -12.94
N ALA A 407 10.02 -22.54 -12.16
CA ALA A 407 10.40 -21.53 -11.17
C ALA A 407 10.72 -20.17 -11.82
N VAL A 408 11.51 -20.15 -12.90
CA VAL A 408 11.80 -18.91 -13.65
C VAL A 408 10.50 -18.30 -14.19
N ALA A 409 9.60 -19.09 -14.76
CA ALA A 409 8.32 -18.59 -15.26
C ALA A 409 7.46 -17.96 -14.14
N GLY A 410 7.37 -18.60 -12.98
CA GLY A 410 6.65 -18.06 -11.82
C GLY A 410 7.27 -16.76 -11.28
N LEU A 411 8.59 -16.65 -11.31
CA LEU A 411 9.31 -15.43 -10.91
C LEU A 411 9.14 -14.30 -11.95
N ASP A 412 9.10 -14.63 -13.25
CA ASP A 412 8.80 -13.65 -14.31
C ASP A 412 7.41 -13.02 -14.06
N GLU A 413 6.42 -13.84 -13.70
CA GLU A 413 5.09 -13.33 -13.31
C GLU A 413 5.12 -12.49 -12.01
N ALA A 414 5.97 -12.84 -11.03
CA ALA A 414 6.15 -12.06 -9.81
C ALA A 414 6.76 -10.67 -10.10
N VAL A 415 7.72 -10.60 -11.02
CA VAL A 415 8.32 -9.34 -11.50
C VAL A 415 7.30 -8.49 -12.24
N ASP A 416 6.48 -9.08 -13.11
CA ASP A 416 5.42 -8.35 -13.80
C ASP A 416 4.41 -7.75 -12.81
N LEU A 417 4.04 -8.50 -11.77
CA LEU A 417 3.17 -8.00 -10.69
C LEU A 417 3.85 -6.90 -9.88
N LEU A 418 5.15 -7.01 -9.57
CA LEU A 418 5.92 -5.97 -8.89
C LEU A 418 5.92 -4.66 -9.68
N PHE A 419 6.20 -4.73 -10.99
CA PHE A 419 6.18 -3.53 -11.84
C PHE A 419 4.79 -2.92 -11.97
N ARG A 420 3.73 -3.74 -12.02
CA ARG A 420 2.35 -3.23 -11.99
C ARG A 420 2.03 -2.57 -10.66
N ALA A 421 2.46 -3.15 -9.54
CA ALA A 421 2.24 -2.58 -8.20
C ALA A 421 2.92 -1.20 -8.06
N VAL A 422 4.16 -1.06 -8.52
CA VAL A 422 4.86 0.23 -8.55
C VAL A 422 4.17 1.19 -9.54
N GLY A 423 3.89 0.73 -10.76
CA GLY A 423 3.33 1.56 -11.82
C GLY A 423 1.93 2.10 -11.51
N CYS A 424 1.13 1.38 -10.71
CA CYS A 424 -0.18 1.84 -10.26
C CYS A 424 -0.17 2.49 -8.87
N GLY A 425 0.97 2.56 -8.18
CA GLY A 425 1.09 3.17 -6.85
C GLY A 425 0.59 2.31 -5.68
N ALA A 426 0.36 1.02 -5.92
CA ALA A 426 0.05 0.05 -4.86
C ALA A 426 1.30 -0.30 -4.04
N ALA A 427 2.47 -0.30 -4.67
CA ALA A 427 3.77 -0.27 -4.00
C ALA A 427 4.33 1.16 -4.02
N VAL A 428 5.22 1.47 -3.09
CA VAL A 428 5.94 2.75 -3.10
C VAL A 428 6.79 2.88 -4.36
N ASP A 429 6.91 4.09 -4.89
CA ASP A 429 7.84 4.39 -5.96
C ASP A 429 9.28 4.31 -5.42
N PRO A 430 10.14 3.42 -5.97
CA PRO A 430 11.49 3.22 -5.42
C PRO A 430 12.34 4.50 -5.41
N TRP A 431 12.05 5.50 -6.26
CA TRP A 431 12.72 6.80 -6.22
C TRP A 431 12.47 7.58 -4.93
N ASN A 432 11.38 7.31 -4.20
CA ASN A 432 11.12 7.94 -2.90
C ASN A 432 12.14 7.51 -1.84
N ILE A 433 12.79 6.34 -1.99
CA ILE A 433 13.88 5.91 -1.10
C ILE A 433 15.01 6.93 -1.15
N LEU A 434 15.40 7.34 -2.35
CA LEU A 434 16.44 8.34 -2.59
C LEU A 434 15.98 9.76 -2.28
N GLY A 435 14.79 10.14 -2.78
CA GLY A 435 14.33 11.52 -2.72
C GLY A 435 13.75 11.95 -1.36
N LEU A 436 13.33 10.98 -0.54
CA LEU A 436 12.67 11.23 0.74
C LEU A 436 13.28 10.39 1.88
N SER A 437 14.42 9.72 1.67
CA SER A 437 15.09 8.90 2.68
C SER A 437 14.18 7.84 3.33
N GLY A 438 13.29 7.26 2.54
CA GLY A 438 12.29 6.30 3.03
C GLY A 438 11.19 6.91 3.92
N GLN A 439 11.07 8.24 3.97
CA GLN A 439 10.02 8.94 4.70
C GLN A 439 8.83 9.31 3.80
N PHE A 440 7.67 9.44 4.42
CA PHE A 440 6.44 9.90 3.80
C PHE A 440 6.02 11.27 4.38
N PRO A 441 6.15 12.37 3.60
CA PRO A 441 5.67 13.68 4.00
C PRO A 441 4.15 13.72 4.20
N LEU A 442 3.71 14.24 5.35
CA LEU A 442 2.30 14.46 5.70
C LEU A 442 1.83 15.87 5.37
N HIS A 443 2.73 16.85 5.51
CA HIS A 443 2.44 18.27 5.31
C HIS A 443 3.74 19.00 4.93
N GLU A 444 3.67 19.94 3.98
CA GLU A 444 4.87 20.57 3.40
C GLU A 444 5.49 21.69 4.28
N PRO A 445 4.74 22.60 4.91
CA PRO A 445 5.31 23.73 5.65
C PRO A 445 6.13 23.38 6.89
N GLY A 446 5.87 22.24 7.54
CA GLY A 446 6.52 21.84 8.79
C GLY A 446 7.49 20.67 8.66
N GLY A 447 7.64 20.09 7.46
CA GLY A 447 8.46 18.90 7.26
C GLY A 447 7.96 17.67 8.04
N GLU A 448 6.71 17.71 8.53
CA GLU A 448 6.12 16.59 9.25
C GLU A 448 6.07 15.38 8.31
N SER A 449 6.79 14.33 8.68
CA SER A 449 6.91 13.09 7.93
C SER A 449 6.97 11.92 8.88
N LEU A 450 6.70 10.72 8.34
CA LEU A 450 6.81 9.47 9.07
C LEU A 450 7.51 8.41 8.22
N PRO A 451 8.10 7.37 8.82
CA PRO A 451 8.69 6.27 8.05
C PRO A 451 7.63 5.65 7.13
N ASP A 452 7.97 5.42 5.86
CA ASP A 452 7.07 4.77 4.90
C ASP A 452 7.23 3.25 4.99
N PRO A 453 6.33 2.52 5.67
CA PRO A 453 6.48 1.07 5.88
C PRO A 453 6.48 0.27 4.57
N ARG A 454 5.94 0.85 3.49
CA ARG A 454 5.91 0.22 2.17
C ARG A 454 7.29 0.10 1.54
N VAL A 455 8.27 0.86 2.03
CA VAL A 455 9.67 0.73 1.60
C VAL A 455 10.20 -0.63 2.02
N ASP A 456 10.01 -1.01 3.28
CA ASP A 456 10.45 -2.31 3.80
C ASP A 456 9.76 -3.46 3.05
N ASP A 457 8.45 -3.35 2.85
CA ASP A 457 7.68 -4.33 2.06
C ASP A 457 8.26 -4.49 0.64
N LEU A 458 8.58 -3.37 -0.03
CA LEU A 458 9.17 -3.35 -1.36
C LEU A 458 10.55 -4.00 -1.39
N VAL A 459 11.43 -3.66 -0.43
CA VAL A 459 12.78 -4.24 -0.33
C VAL A 459 12.71 -5.74 -0.10
N ASN A 460 11.86 -6.20 0.84
CA ASN A 460 11.70 -7.60 1.17
C ASN A 460 11.19 -8.43 -0.02
N ILE A 461 10.20 -7.91 -0.77
CA ILE A 461 9.70 -8.58 -1.97
C ILE A 461 10.74 -8.61 -3.09
N ALA A 462 11.43 -7.50 -3.35
CA ALA A 462 12.47 -7.45 -4.37
C ALA A 462 13.59 -8.44 -4.06
N GLY A 463 14.04 -8.49 -2.81
CA GLY A 463 15.03 -9.45 -2.31
C GLY A 463 14.56 -10.90 -2.51
N SER A 464 13.32 -11.21 -2.15
CA SER A 464 12.76 -12.56 -2.30
C SER A 464 12.72 -13.03 -3.76
N ILE A 465 12.42 -12.14 -4.71
CA ILE A 465 12.43 -12.45 -6.15
C ILE A 465 13.86 -12.65 -6.66
N LEU A 466 14.80 -11.77 -6.31
CA LEU A 466 16.23 -11.91 -6.65
C LEU A 466 16.78 -13.26 -6.15
N ASP A 467 16.42 -13.64 -4.93
CA ASP A 467 16.83 -14.88 -4.28
C ASP A 467 16.24 -16.11 -4.97
N GLY A 468 14.98 -16.00 -5.39
CA GLY A 468 14.31 -17.00 -6.22
C GLY A 468 15.04 -17.23 -7.54
N TYR A 469 15.40 -16.16 -8.27
CA TYR A 469 16.13 -16.30 -9.53
C TYR A 469 17.54 -16.85 -9.33
N ALA A 470 18.26 -16.40 -8.29
CA ALA A 470 19.56 -16.95 -7.94
C ALA A 470 19.48 -18.46 -7.64
N ALA A 471 18.43 -18.91 -6.96
CA ALA A 471 18.19 -20.32 -6.70
C ALA A 471 17.87 -21.12 -7.97
N ALA A 472 17.00 -20.60 -8.84
CA ALA A 472 16.65 -21.23 -10.11
C ALA A 472 17.86 -21.31 -11.05
N TRP A 473 18.65 -20.23 -11.13
CA TRP A 473 19.87 -20.18 -11.92
C TRP A 473 20.86 -21.24 -11.45
N ARG A 474 21.11 -21.32 -10.15
CA ARG A 474 22.03 -22.29 -9.57
C ARG A 474 21.61 -23.72 -9.87
N GLN A 475 20.35 -24.06 -9.68
CA GLN A 475 19.85 -25.39 -9.95
C GLN A 475 19.93 -25.77 -11.43
N ALA A 476 19.50 -24.87 -12.33
CA ALA A 476 19.60 -25.10 -13.77
C ALA A 476 21.05 -25.25 -14.24
N ALA A 477 21.96 -24.41 -13.74
CA ALA A 477 23.37 -24.43 -14.08
C ALA A 477 24.05 -25.74 -13.63
N LEU A 478 23.68 -26.25 -12.45
CA LEU A 478 24.23 -27.48 -11.89
C LEU A 478 23.59 -28.75 -12.50
N ALA A 479 22.34 -28.66 -12.98
CA ALA A 479 21.68 -29.72 -13.73
C ALA A 479 22.13 -29.80 -15.20
N GLY A 480 22.88 -28.80 -15.69
CA GLY A 480 23.35 -28.75 -17.08
C GLY A 480 22.33 -28.22 -18.10
N SER A 481 21.22 -27.61 -17.64
CA SER A 481 20.25 -26.96 -18.53
C SER A 481 20.75 -25.56 -18.92
N ALA A 482 21.49 -25.48 -20.03
CA ALA A 482 22.11 -24.24 -20.49
C ALA A 482 21.08 -23.14 -20.83
N GLU A 483 19.94 -23.51 -21.45
CA GLU A 483 18.88 -22.56 -21.82
C GLU A 483 18.23 -21.94 -20.58
N THR A 484 17.74 -22.78 -19.65
CA THR A 484 17.10 -22.31 -18.41
C THR A 484 18.09 -21.53 -17.54
N SER A 485 19.35 -21.99 -17.47
CA SER A 485 20.41 -21.29 -16.73
C SER A 485 20.66 -19.89 -17.30
N GLY A 486 20.75 -19.76 -18.63
CA GLY A 486 20.92 -18.47 -19.30
C GLY A 486 19.73 -17.53 -19.10
N ARG A 487 18.50 -18.07 -19.18
CA ARG A 487 17.27 -17.30 -18.89
C ARG A 487 17.24 -16.78 -17.45
N ALA A 488 17.52 -17.64 -16.46
CA ALA A 488 17.51 -17.26 -15.06
C ALA A 488 18.59 -16.20 -14.74
N ALA A 489 19.79 -16.35 -15.30
CA ALA A 489 20.87 -15.36 -15.14
C ALA A 489 20.48 -14.00 -15.72
N ALA A 490 19.95 -13.97 -16.95
CA ALA A 490 19.54 -12.73 -17.60
C ALA A 490 18.37 -12.04 -16.88
N ALA A 491 17.42 -12.81 -16.35
CA ALA A 491 16.32 -12.27 -15.56
C ALA A 491 16.81 -11.67 -14.23
N LEU A 492 17.70 -12.36 -13.52
CA LEU A 492 18.34 -11.86 -12.30
C LEU A 492 19.12 -10.56 -12.56
N GLU A 493 19.96 -10.54 -13.58
CA GLU A 493 20.77 -9.36 -13.96
C GLU A 493 19.88 -8.17 -14.31
N LYS A 494 18.80 -8.41 -15.06
CA LYS A 494 17.84 -7.37 -15.44
C LYS A 494 17.17 -6.75 -14.21
N LEU A 495 16.70 -7.58 -13.27
CA LEU A 495 16.06 -7.09 -12.05
C LEU A 495 17.07 -6.38 -11.13
N ALA A 496 18.27 -6.95 -10.96
CA ALA A 496 19.35 -6.35 -10.20
C ALA A 496 19.72 -4.96 -10.72
N THR A 497 19.94 -4.84 -12.03
CA THR A 497 20.24 -3.56 -12.70
C THR A 497 19.11 -2.55 -12.53
N TRP A 498 17.86 -3.00 -12.55
CA TRP A 498 16.72 -2.13 -12.29
C TRP A 498 16.72 -1.62 -10.84
N TRP A 499 16.95 -2.51 -9.88
CA TRP A 499 16.90 -2.24 -8.44
C TRP A 499 18.03 -1.32 -7.95
N ASP A 500 19.26 -1.55 -8.40
CA ASP A 500 20.46 -0.81 -7.93
C ASP A 500 20.48 0.68 -8.33
N ARG A 501 19.46 1.14 -9.06
CA ARG A 501 19.25 2.56 -9.34
C ARG A 501 18.66 3.30 -8.14
N TYR A 502 18.11 2.56 -7.17
CA TYR A 502 17.43 3.08 -5.98
C TYR A 502 18.31 2.78 -4.78
N ALA A 503 18.80 3.81 -4.10
CA ALA A 503 19.97 3.69 -3.21
C ALA A 503 19.69 3.07 -1.82
N THR A 504 19.15 1.87 -1.83
CA THR A 504 18.92 1.00 -0.66
C THR A 504 20.21 0.60 0.05
N THR A 505 21.37 0.80 -0.59
CA THR A 505 22.69 0.50 -0.02
C THR A 505 23.34 1.71 0.66
N THR A 506 22.78 2.91 0.51
CA THR A 506 23.40 4.16 1.01
C THR A 506 22.50 4.94 1.95
N VAL A 507 21.18 4.79 1.86
CA VAL A 507 20.23 5.49 2.72
C VAL A 507 20.16 4.81 4.08
N SER A 508 20.48 5.55 5.14
CA SER A 508 20.38 5.06 6.52
C SER A 508 18.92 4.81 6.90
N GLY A 509 18.65 3.75 7.66
CA GLY A 509 17.29 3.39 8.11
C GLY A 509 16.46 2.63 7.08
N VAL A 510 17.02 2.29 5.91
CA VAL A 510 16.41 1.42 4.91
C VAL A 510 17.13 0.07 4.88
N PRO A 511 16.44 -1.07 4.78
CA PRO A 511 17.08 -2.37 4.70
C PRO A 511 18.05 -2.48 3.51
N HIS A 512 19.27 -2.98 3.77
CA HIS A 512 20.29 -3.14 2.74
C HIS A 512 19.92 -4.25 1.77
N LEU A 513 19.77 -3.89 0.49
CA LEU A 513 19.63 -4.84 -0.61
C LEU A 513 20.41 -4.33 -1.82
N SER A 514 21.32 -5.17 -2.33
CA SER A 514 22.11 -4.92 -3.53
C SER A 514 21.85 -6.03 -4.55
N GLY A 515 21.30 -5.64 -5.71
CA GLY A 515 21.03 -6.54 -6.83
C GLY A 515 22.33 -7.08 -7.43
N ALA A 516 23.32 -6.23 -7.65
CA ALA A 516 24.64 -6.59 -8.17
C ALA A 516 25.32 -7.61 -7.25
N GLU A 517 25.28 -7.37 -5.94
CA GLU A 517 25.79 -8.32 -4.93
C GLU A 517 25.06 -9.67 -5.04
N CYS A 518 23.73 -9.67 -5.18
CA CYS A 518 22.95 -10.90 -5.35
C CYS A 518 23.35 -11.67 -6.63
N PHE A 519 23.55 -10.96 -7.75
CA PHE A 519 23.95 -11.55 -9.02
C PHE A 519 25.37 -12.13 -8.97
N ASP A 520 26.32 -11.35 -8.45
CA ASP A 520 27.73 -11.77 -8.33
C ASP A 520 27.89 -12.95 -7.37
N SER A 521 27.22 -12.90 -6.20
CA SER A 521 27.17 -14.03 -5.27
C SER A 521 26.61 -15.29 -5.95
N ALA A 522 25.50 -15.19 -6.70
CA ALA A 522 24.92 -16.35 -7.38
C ALA A 522 25.90 -16.97 -8.39
N ARG A 523 26.60 -16.14 -9.17
CA ARG A 523 27.62 -16.58 -10.14
C ARG A 523 28.79 -17.28 -9.45
N GLU A 524 29.36 -16.67 -8.41
CA GLU A 524 30.49 -17.21 -7.63
C GLU A 524 30.14 -18.57 -7.01
N VAL A 525 28.95 -18.68 -6.42
CA VAL A 525 28.44 -19.94 -5.85
C VAL A 525 28.34 -21.00 -6.94
N ILE A 526 27.72 -20.70 -8.08
CA ILE A 526 27.56 -21.65 -9.19
C ILE A 526 28.91 -22.18 -9.67
N ASP A 527 29.88 -21.29 -9.85
CA ASP A 527 31.21 -21.65 -10.34
C ASP A 527 31.98 -22.51 -9.34
N SER A 528 31.93 -22.17 -8.05
CA SER A 528 32.57 -22.98 -6.99
C SER A 528 31.93 -24.36 -6.87
N LEU A 529 30.60 -24.47 -6.96
CA LEU A 529 29.87 -25.72 -6.88
C LEU A 529 30.11 -26.61 -8.11
N LYS A 530 30.21 -26.04 -9.31
CA LYS A 530 30.62 -26.79 -10.51
C LYS A 530 32.00 -27.42 -10.35
N ARG A 531 32.98 -26.65 -9.85
CA ARG A 531 34.33 -27.16 -9.54
C ARG A 531 34.30 -28.21 -8.44
N ARG A 532 33.47 -28.02 -7.40
CA ARG A 532 33.29 -29.01 -6.33
C ARG A 532 32.73 -30.32 -6.86
N ARG A 533 31.65 -30.28 -7.66
CA ARG A 533 31.04 -31.48 -8.26
C ARG A 533 32.01 -32.24 -9.17
N ALA A 534 32.93 -31.56 -9.85
CA ALA A 534 33.97 -32.21 -10.66
C ALA A 534 34.98 -33.04 -9.83
N THR A 535 35.08 -32.79 -8.52
CA THR A 535 35.96 -33.52 -7.59
C THR A 535 35.19 -34.43 -6.62
N ALA A 536 33.87 -34.30 -6.56
CA ALA A 536 33.00 -35.17 -5.78
C ALA A 536 32.97 -36.60 -6.37
N PRO A 537 32.83 -37.66 -5.55
CA PRO A 537 32.48 -37.65 -4.12
C PRO A 537 33.68 -37.56 -3.17
N LEU A 538 34.91 -37.39 -3.68
CA LEU A 538 36.10 -37.31 -2.81
C LEU A 538 36.03 -36.07 -1.90
N PRO A 539 36.62 -36.11 -0.70
CA PRO A 539 36.76 -34.93 0.14
C PRO A 539 37.47 -33.79 -0.63
N PRO A 540 37.09 -32.53 -0.41
CA PRO A 540 37.74 -31.40 -1.07
C PRO A 540 39.24 -31.39 -0.75
N PRO A 541 40.12 -31.18 -1.75
CA PRO A 541 41.56 -31.18 -1.51
C PRO A 541 41.97 -30.04 -0.56
N PRO A 542 43.07 -30.18 0.18
CA PRO A 542 43.55 -29.12 1.08
C PRO A 542 43.68 -27.78 0.35
N GLY A 543 43.13 -26.72 0.96
CA GLY A 543 43.15 -25.37 0.37
C GLY A 543 42.14 -25.13 -0.75
N PHE A 544 41.29 -26.09 -1.11
CA PHE A 544 40.20 -25.90 -2.07
C PHE A 544 39.33 -24.69 -1.69
N TRP A 545 38.71 -24.73 -0.50
CA TRP A 545 37.82 -23.65 -0.06
C TRP A 545 38.54 -22.34 0.16
N ARG A 546 39.82 -22.35 0.57
CA ARG A 546 40.62 -21.13 0.65
C ARG A 546 40.73 -20.42 -0.71
N ARG A 547 40.94 -21.18 -1.79
CA ARG A 547 40.99 -20.63 -3.14
C ARG A 547 39.61 -20.19 -3.62
N GLU A 548 38.57 -20.99 -3.40
CA GLU A 548 37.21 -20.62 -3.85
C GLU A 548 36.69 -19.37 -3.11
N VAL A 549 36.83 -19.33 -1.78
CA VAL A 549 36.39 -18.21 -0.94
C VAL A 549 37.18 -16.93 -1.21
N SER A 550 38.44 -17.02 -1.66
CA SER A 550 39.20 -15.82 -2.07
C SER A 550 38.57 -15.05 -3.23
N ALA A 551 37.68 -15.70 -3.99
CA ALA A 551 36.91 -15.07 -5.06
C ALA A 551 35.52 -14.59 -4.61
N PHE A 552 35.13 -14.83 -3.35
CA PHE A 552 33.82 -14.42 -2.84
C PHE A 552 33.81 -12.92 -2.55
N SER A 553 32.88 -12.21 -3.18
CA SER A 553 32.74 -10.75 -3.04
C SER A 553 31.89 -10.33 -1.85
N SER A 554 31.06 -11.24 -1.32
CA SER A 554 30.11 -10.95 -0.23
C SER A 554 29.99 -12.08 0.80
N PRO A 555 29.66 -11.76 2.07
CA PRO A 555 29.23 -12.77 3.04
C PRO A 555 28.03 -13.62 2.59
N ARG A 556 27.14 -13.05 1.78
CA ARG A 556 25.98 -13.75 1.21
C ARG A 556 26.41 -14.97 0.38
N THR A 557 27.53 -14.87 -0.32
CA THR A 557 28.11 -15.97 -1.11
C THR A 557 28.40 -17.21 -0.25
N HIS A 558 28.90 -17.01 0.99
CA HIS A 558 29.20 -18.11 1.92
C HIS A 558 27.94 -18.87 2.35
N ALA A 559 26.92 -18.13 2.77
CA ALA A 559 25.66 -18.70 3.24
C ALA A 559 24.97 -19.51 2.12
N GLN A 560 24.91 -18.95 0.91
CA GLN A 560 24.30 -19.62 -0.24
C GLN A 560 25.07 -20.88 -0.68
N ALA A 561 26.40 -20.84 -0.68
CA ALA A 561 27.22 -22.01 -0.98
C ALA A 561 27.03 -23.11 0.06
N ALA A 562 27.05 -22.77 1.35
CA ALA A 562 26.82 -23.71 2.45
C ALA A 562 25.44 -24.36 2.34
N ASP A 563 24.40 -23.57 2.09
CA ASP A 563 23.04 -24.10 1.98
C ASP A 563 22.85 -25.00 0.76
N ALA A 564 23.51 -24.68 -0.37
CA ALA A 564 23.51 -25.56 -1.54
C ALA A 564 24.21 -26.90 -1.28
N LEU A 565 25.39 -26.90 -0.68
CA LEU A 565 26.12 -28.13 -0.33
C LEU A 565 25.33 -28.99 0.66
N LEU A 566 24.74 -28.35 1.68
CA LEU A 566 23.89 -29.02 2.65
C LEU A 566 22.71 -29.69 1.96
N ARG A 567 21.99 -28.98 1.08
CA ARG A 567 20.86 -29.54 0.31
C ARG A 567 21.26 -30.73 -0.56
N GLU A 568 22.44 -30.69 -1.19
CA GLU A 568 22.98 -31.81 -1.99
C GLU A 568 23.47 -32.99 -1.14
N GLY A 569 23.58 -32.82 0.18
CA GLY A 569 24.10 -33.85 1.10
C GLY A 569 25.63 -33.95 1.09
N ASP A 570 26.34 -32.99 0.48
CA ASP A 570 27.80 -32.94 0.47
C ASP A 570 28.34 -32.40 1.81
N LEU A 571 28.23 -33.21 2.86
CA LEU A 571 28.66 -32.84 4.21
C LEU A 571 30.17 -32.57 4.28
N ASP A 572 30.98 -33.26 3.48
CA ASP A 572 32.43 -33.05 3.47
C ASP A 572 32.80 -31.74 2.76
N GLY A 573 32.09 -31.38 1.69
CA GLY A 573 32.18 -30.06 1.06
C GLY A 573 31.73 -28.95 2.02
N ALA A 574 30.55 -29.10 2.63
CA ALA A 574 29.97 -28.12 3.54
C ALA A 574 30.84 -27.89 4.78
N SER A 575 31.39 -28.95 5.39
CA SER A 575 32.25 -28.83 6.57
C SER A 575 33.52 -28.03 6.26
N GLY A 576 34.16 -28.30 5.11
CA GLY A 576 35.35 -27.55 4.69
C GLY A 576 35.07 -26.06 4.45
N LEU A 577 33.91 -25.72 3.89
CA LEU A 577 33.49 -24.32 3.71
C LEU A 577 33.21 -23.66 5.06
N LEU A 578 32.45 -24.32 5.94
CA LEU A 578 32.07 -23.78 7.25
C LEU A 578 33.27 -23.56 8.16
N VAL A 579 34.25 -24.48 8.18
CA VAL A 579 35.50 -24.32 8.96
C VAL A 579 36.29 -23.11 8.44
N HIS A 580 36.39 -22.95 7.12
CA HIS A 580 37.11 -21.79 6.57
C HIS A 580 36.34 -20.48 6.81
N TRP A 581 35.02 -20.46 6.65
CA TRP A 581 34.22 -19.29 6.97
C TRP A 581 34.35 -18.91 8.45
N ALA A 582 34.37 -19.89 9.36
CA ALA A 582 34.60 -19.65 10.79
C ALA A 582 35.95 -18.93 11.04
N SER A 583 37.01 -19.28 10.31
CA SER A 583 38.31 -18.59 10.39
C SER A 583 38.30 -17.15 9.88
N LEU A 584 37.23 -16.70 9.22
CA LEU A 584 37.05 -15.33 8.74
C LEU A 584 36.13 -14.50 9.65
N LEU A 585 35.51 -15.11 10.67
CA LEU A 585 34.64 -14.43 11.63
C LEU A 585 35.48 -13.74 12.70
N GLU A 586 35.97 -12.54 12.39
CA GLU A 586 36.69 -11.68 13.34
C GLU A 586 36.09 -10.26 13.38
N GLY A 587 36.11 -9.64 14.57
CA GLY A 587 35.64 -8.27 14.78
C GLY A 587 34.18 -8.05 14.31
N PRO A 588 33.88 -7.00 13.54
CA PRO A 588 32.51 -6.71 13.06
C PRO A 588 31.88 -7.81 12.20
N ALA A 589 32.67 -8.74 11.65
CA ALA A 589 32.13 -9.86 10.87
C ALA A 589 31.37 -10.87 11.74
N VAL A 590 31.73 -10.95 13.04
CA VAL A 590 31.08 -11.82 14.02
C VAL A 590 29.61 -11.42 14.19
N GLU A 591 29.35 -10.14 14.42
CA GLU A 591 27.99 -9.62 14.58
C GLU A 591 27.17 -9.73 13.29
N ARG A 592 27.76 -9.36 12.14
CA ARG A 592 27.04 -9.33 10.86
C ARG A 592 26.73 -10.71 10.29
N THR A 593 27.63 -11.68 10.45
CA THR A 593 27.60 -12.94 9.68
C THR A 593 27.75 -14.19 10.53
N GLY A 594 28.10 -14.03 11.81
CA GLY A 594 28.16 -15.11 12.79
C GLY A 594 26.84 -15.84 12.99
N PRO A 595 25.69 -15.16 13.15
CA PRO A 595 24.39 -15.82 13.27
C PRO A 595 24.04 -16.70 12.06
N VAL A 596 24.34 -16.21 10.85
CA VAL A 596 24.10 -16.94 9.59
C VAL A 596 25.00 -18.17 9.49
N TRP A 597 26.27 -18.04 9.85
CA TRP A 597 27.19 -19.16 9.94
C TRP A 597 26.72 -20.19 10.97
N LEU A 598 26.28 -19.75 12.16
CA LEU A 598 25.83 -20.62 13.24
C LEU A 598 24.61 -21.44 12.81
N ALA A 599 23.64 -20.81 12.13
CA ALA A 599 22.49 -21.50 11.58
C ALA A 599 22.90 -22.59 10.56
N ALA A 600 23.84 -22.29 9.67
CA ALA A 600 24.34 -23.26 8.68
C ALA A 600 25.14 -24.40 9.34
N ALA A 601 25.98 -24.09 10.33
CA ALA A 601 26.72 -25.08 11.12
C ALA A 601 25.76 -25.98 11.93
N GLY A 602 24.72 -25.41 12.53
CA GLY A 602 23.67 -26.16 13.23
C GLY A 602 22.94 -27.14 12.29
N ARG A 603 22.56 -26.71 11.08
CA ARG A 603 21.96 -27.60 10.06
C ARG A 603 22.94 -28.69 9.62
N TRP A 604 24.22 -28.37 9.48
CA TRP A 604 25.26 -29.35 9.18
C TRP A 604 25.36 -30.42 10.28
N ILE A 605 25.46 -30.00 11.55
CA ILE A 605 25.54 -30.90 12.70
C ILE A 605 24.29 -31.78 12.77
N ALA A 606 23.09 -31.21 12.65
CA ALA A 606 21.84 -31.95 12.68
C ALA A 606 21.80 -33.06 11.61
N ARG A 607 22.25 -32.76 10.38
CA ARG A 607 22.36 -33.77 9.30
C ARG A 607 23.45 -34.80 9.56
N ALA A 608 24.61 -34.37 10.06
CA ALA A 608 25.74 -35.26 10.34
C ALA A 608 25.46 -36.23 11.51
N VAL A 609 24.75 -35.78 12.55
CA VAL A 609 24.34 -36.59 13.70
C VAL A 609 23.28 -37.64 13.32
N GLY A 610 22.54 -37.42 12.23
CA GLY A 610 21.64 -38.41 11.66
C GLY A 610 22.33 -39.74 11.28
N ASP A 611 23.65 -39.70 11.04
CA ASP A 611 24.49 -40.89 10.87
C ASP A 611 25.05 -41.37 12.23
N ALA A 612 24.35 -42.34 12.83
CA ALA A 612 24.70 -42.92 14.12
C ALA A 612 25.90 -43.89 14.07
N SER A 613 26.62 -44.00 12.95
CA SER A 613 27.82 -44.84 12.85
C SER A 613 29.00 -44.26 13.64
N ALA A 614 30.06 -45.06 13.83
CA ALA A 614 31.31 -44.56 14.42
C ALA A 614 31.99 -43.50 13.53
N GLU A 615 31.83 -43.63 12.20
CA GLU A 615 32.32 -42.68 11.21
C GLU A 615 31.57 -41.35 11.27
N GLY A 616 30.23 -41.39 11.37
CA GLY A 616 29.39 -40.20 11.56
C GLY A 616 29.75 -39.43 12.83
N ARG A 617 29.91 -40.13 13.97
CA ARG A 617 30.41 -39.52 15.22
C ARG A 617 31.80 -38.93 15.07
N SER A 618 32.70 -39.62 14.37
CA SER A 618 34.06 -39.11 14.12
C SER A 618 34.05 -37.86 13.24
N ARG A 619 33.15 -37.78 12.24
CA ARG A 619 32.97 -36.61 11.38
C ARG A 619 32.53 -35.39 12.19
N VAL A 620 31.52 -35.54 13.07
CA VAL A 620 31.05 -34.46 13.94
C VAL A 620 32.15 -34.00 14.90
N ARG A 621 32.82 -34.94 15.58
CA ARG A 621 33.94 -34.62 16.48
C ARG A 621 35.04 -33.83 15.77
N ARG A 622 35.46 -34.29 14.59
CA ARG A 622 36.51 -33.64 13.80
C ARG A 622 36.10 -32.24 13.35
N PHE A 623 34.84 -32.04 12.98
CA PHE A 623 34.32 -30.73 12.63
C PHE A 623 34.41 -29.75 13.82
N LEU A 624 33.97 -30.18 15.01
CA LEU A 624 34.06 -29.34 16.22
C LEU A 624 35.51 -29.02 16.59
N GLU A 625 36.41 -30.01 16.57
CA GLU A 625 37.85 -29.79 16.79
C GLU A 625 38.44 -28.79 15.79
N LEU A 626 38.02 -28.84 14.53
CA LEU A 626 38.48 -27.91 13.50
C LEU A 626 37.90 -26.50 13.67
N VAL A 627 36.63 -26.37 14.05
CA VAL A 627 36.04 -25.06 14.35
C VAL A 627 36.77 -24.44 15.54
N GLU A 628 36.88 -25.15 16.66
CA GLU A 628 37.58 -24.69 17.88
C GLU A 628 39.02 -24.24 17.57
N ALA A 629 39.75 -25.02 16.77
CA ALA A 629 41.12 -24.68 16.38
C ALA A 629 41.23 -23.45 15.45
N ASN A 630 40.14 -23.07 14.78
CA ASN A 630 40.11 -21.94 13.83
C ASN A 630 39.34 -20.73 14.36
N THR A 631 38.84 -20.77 15.60
CA THR A 631 38.04 -19.68 16.16
C THR A 631 38.52 -19.28 17.55
N SER A 632 39.20 -18.14 17.65
CA SER A 632 39.44 -17.48 18.94
C SER A 632 38.25 -16.62 19.40
N ALA A 633 37.38 -16.16 18.47
CA ALA A 633 36.25 -15.25 18.74
C ALA A 633 34.83 -15.85 18.55
N VAL A 634 34.68 -17.02 17.90
CA VAL A 634 33.37 -17.69 17.74
C VAL A 634 32.89 -18.37 19.02
N VAL A 635 33.80 -18.63 19.96
CA VAL A 635 33.48 -19.12 21.30
C VAL A 635 32.49 -18.18 21.99
N ASP A 636 32.69 -16.86 21.87
CA ASP A 636 31.81 -15.84 22.48
C ASP A 636 30.40 -15.86 21.87
N VAL A 637 30.25 -16.12 20.56
CA VAL A 637 28.93 -16.26 19.90
C VAL A 637 28.21 -17.53 20.33
N ILE A 638 28.95 -18.64 20.46
CA ILE A 638 28.41 -19.93 20.92
C ILE A 638 27.96 -19.81 22.37
N GLU A 639 28.74 -19.13 23.23
CA GLU A 639 28.38 -18.87 24.62
C GLU A 639 27.17 -17.93 24.74
N ALA A 640 27.10 -16.85 23.96
CA ALA A 640 25.93 -15.96 23.94
C ALA A 640 24.65 -16.69 23.51
N ALA A 641 24.72 -17.49 22.43
CA ALA A 641 23.59 -18.28 21.95
C ALA A 641 23.14 -19.38 22.93
N ALA A 642 24.08 -20.02 23.63
CA ALA A 642 23.78 -21.06 24.63
C ALA A 642 23.05 -20.50 25.87
N VAL A 643 23.22 -19.21 26.17
CA VAL A 643 22.59 -18.51 27.31
C VAL A 643 21.35 -17.72 26.88
N GLY A 644 21.03 -17.69 25.58
CA GLY A 644 19.89 -16.94 25.03
C GLY A 644 20.08 -15.42 25.04
N ARG A 645 21.33 -14.95 24.96
CA ARG A 645 21.69 -13.51 24.89
C ARG A 645 21.83 -13.05 23.45
N GLU A 646 21.57 -11.77 23.19
CA GLU A 646 21.96 -11.15 21.93
C GLU A 646 23.48 -10.88 21.88
N PRO A 647 24.14 -11.05 20.73
CA PRO A 647 25.57 -10.75 20.60
C PRO A 647 25.83 -9.25 20.83
N GLY A 648 26.62 -8.90 21.86
CA GLY A 648 27.00 -7.52 22.17
C GLY A 648 26.56 -7.02 23.55
N GLU A 649 25.77 -7.79 24.31
CA GLU A 649 25.43 -7.45 25.69
C GLU A 649 26.68 -7.59 26.61
N PRO A 650 27.10 -6.52 27.34
CA PRO A 650 28.21 -6.63 28.27
C PRO A 650 27.89 -7.64 29.38
N PRO A 651 28.88 -8.41 29.87
CA PRO A 651 28.64 -9.35 30.96
C PRO A 651 28.09 -8.59 32.18
N PRO A 652 27.16 -9.19 32.95
CA PRO A 652 26.63 -8.55 34.15
C PRO A 652 27.80 -8.23 35.07
N ARG A 653 27.97 -6.94 35.38
CA ARG A 653 28.92 -6.49 36.39
C ARG A 653 28.54 -7.19 37.70
N SER A 654 29.49 -7.90 38.29
CA SER A 654 29.35 -8.34 39.67
C SER A 654 29.21 -7.09 40.54
N ASP A 655 28.10 -6.98 41.26
CA ASP A 655 27.82 -5.88 42.19
C ASP A 655 28.88 -5.80 43.28
N ALA A 656 29.95 -5.06 43.01
CA ALA A 656 30.88 -4.55 44.01
C ALA A 656 31.53 -3.28 43.46
N ASP A 657 31.24 -2.19 44.17
CA ASP A 657 31.83 -0.86 44.12
C ASP A 657 31.28 0.11 43.06
N GLY A 658 30.76 1.22 43.58
CA GLY A 658 30.02 2.23 42.83
C GLY A 658 30.76 3.54 42.61
N GLU A 659 29.92 4.58 42.47
CA GLU A 659 30.16 5.99 42.16
C GLU A 659 29.99 6.35 40.67
N GLY A 660 29.29 7.47 40.49
CA GLY A 660 28.53 7.82 39.30
C GLY A 660 29.36 8.40 38.15
N ASP A 661 28.72 8.44 37.00
CA ASP A 661 28.59 9.70 36.26
C ASP A 661 27.35 9.61 35.35
N ASP A 662 26.50 10.63 35.45
CA ASP A 662 25.42 10.92 34.53
C ASP A 662 26.04 11.38 33.21
N ASP A 663 25.59 10.84 32.08
CA ASP A 663 25.34 11.58 30.83
C ASP A 663 25.22 10.62 29.64
N GLN A 664 23.99 10.24 29.28
CA GLN A 664 23.69 9.83 27.91
C GLN A 664 22.26 10.16 27.48
N ALA A 665 22.20 11.21 26.64
CA ALA A 665 21.42 11.30 25.41
C ALA A 665 19.89 11.24 25.48
N GLY A 666 19.29 12.33 25.98
CA GLY A 666 17.95 12.75 25.58
C GLY A 666 17.96 13.24 24.11
N GLY A 667 17.68 12.33 23.17
CA GLY A 667 17.63 12.62 21.74
C GLY A 667 16.38 12.09 21.01
N GLU A 668 15.80 10.97 21.44
CA GLU A 668 14.71 10.30 20.71
C GLU A 668 13.30 10.54 21.28
N GLU A 669 13.19 11.07 22.50
CA GLU A 669 11.90 11.38 23.14
C GLU A 669 11.32 12.77 22.77
N ARG A 670 12.07 13.62 22.07
CA ARG A 670 11.70 15.05 21.88
C ARG A 670 10.69 15.32 20.77
N LEU A 671 10.26 14.32 20.01
CA LEU A 671 9.12 14.44 19.08
C LEU A 671 7.86 13.70 19.57
N ALA A 672 7.97 12.76 20.50
CA ALA A 672 6.84 12.17 21.22
C ALA A 672 6.37 13.06 22.40
N ALA A 673 7.30 13.76 23.07
CA ALA A 673 6.98 14.59 24.24
C ALA A 673 6.26 15.93 23.95
N ALA A 674 6.08 16.30 22.67
CA ALA A 674 5.25 17.45 22.30
C ALA A 674 3.74 17.17 22.42
N TYR A 675 3.34 15.90 22.55
CA TYR A 675 1.95 15.48 22.76
C TYR A 675 1.67 14.86 24.14
N GLU A 676 2.69 14.47 24.91
CA GLU A 676 2.47 13.96 26.29
C GLU A 676 2.21 15.07 27.33
N SER A 677 2.69 16.29 27.11
CA SER A 677 2.53 17.39 28.07
C SER A 677 1.29 18.25 27.88
N MET A 678 0.47 17.99 26.84
CA MET A 678 -0.91 18.48 26.77
C MET A 678 -1.85 17.40 27.31
N VAL A 679 -1.95 17.32 28.63
CA VAL A 679 -3.10 16.67 29.27
C VAL A 679 -4.33 17.52 28.93
N TRP A 680 -5.05 17.13 27.87
CA TRP A 680 -6.44 17.53 27.73
C TRP A 680 -7.17 16.92 28.92
N GLN A 681 -7.70 17.77 29.79
CA GLN A 681 -8.55 17.30 30.88
C GLN A 681 -9.84 16.76 30.26
N ASP A 682 -9.94 15.44 30.30
CA ASP A 682 -11.11 14.71 29.85
C ASP A 682 -12.36 15.18 30.60
N SER A 683 -13.23 15.91 29.88
CA SER A 683 -14.58 16.25 30.33
C SER A 683 -15.63 15.30 29.75
N ALA A 684 -15.18 14.28 29.01
CA ALA A 684 -15.91 13.27 28.29
C ALA A 684 -15.62 11.86 28.82
N ASP A 685 -15.91 11.59 30.11
CA ASP A 685 -16.00 10.21 30.65
C ASP A 685 -17.16 9.45 29.96
N ASP A 686 -16.91 8.97 28.74
CA ASP A 686 -17.83 8.22 27.87
C ASP A 686 -17.31 6.81 27.54
N GLY A 687 -16.23 6.38 28.21
CA GLY A 687 -15.66 5.05 28.11
C GLY A 687 -15.06 4.72 26.74
N VAL A 688 -14.81 5.74 25.90
CA VAL A 688 -14.12 5.62 24.63
C VAL A 688 -13.01 6.67 24.62
N ASP A 689 -11.75 6.24 24.57
CA ASP A 689 -10.62 7.14 24.38
C ASP A 689 -10.77 7.86 23.03
N GLY A 690 -11.37 9.04 23.08
CA GLY A 690 -11.43 10.01 21.99
C GLY A 690 -10.14 10.83 21.93
N GLY A 691 -8.99 10.17 22.05
CA GLY A 691 -7.73 10.75 21.63
C GLY A 691 -7.77 10.97 20.12
N MET A 692 -6.94 11.90 19.61
CA MET A 692 -6.43 11.69 18.27
C MET A 692 -6.03 10.22 18.19
N ILE A 693 -6.45 9.51 17.15
CA ILE A 693 -6.03 8.13 16.93
C ILE A 693 -4.51 8.16 17.08
N ASP A 694 -4.02 7.71 18.23
CA ASP A 694 -2.61 7.44 18.42
C ASP A 694 -2.33 6.43 17.33
N VAL A 695 -1.62 6.90 16.31
CA VAL A 695 -0.89 6.02 15.45
C VAL A 695 0.29 5.59 16.31
N ASP A 696 0.00 4.74 17.30
CA ASP A 696 0.88 3.63 17.57
C ASP A 696 0.95 2.90 16.23
N ALA A 697 1.95 3.28 15.43
CA ALA A 697 2.40 2.45 14.35
C ALA A 697 2.61 1.07 14.98
N PRO A 698 2.01 -0.01 14.46
CA PRO A 698 2.31 -1.36 14.90
C PRO A 698 3.76 -1.80 14.58
N GLY A 699 4.71 -0.86 14.47
CA GLY A 699 6.11 -1.10 14.18
C GLY A 699 7.06 -0.80 15.36
N ALA A 700 6.63 -0.12 16.43
CA ALA A 700 7.57 0.30 17.49
C ALA A 700 7.47 -0.50 18.81
N ALA A 701 6.38 -1.21 19.07
CA ALA A 701 6.30 -2.13 20.22
C ALA A 701 5.54 -3.41 19.81
N ALA A 702 6.22 -4.55 19.98
CA ALA A 702 5.81 -5.91 19.62
C ALA A 702 6.04 -6.36 18.15
N ALA A 703 7.19 -6.01 17.56
CA ALA A 703 7.73 -6.70 16.40
C ALA A 703 7.98 -8.22 16.66
N GLY A 704 8.06 -8.67 17.92
CA GLY A 704 8.38 -10.06 18.24
C GLY A 704 7.25 -11.09 18.02
N GLY A 705 5.99 -10.68 17.81
CA GLY A 705 4.87 -11.63 17.69
C GLY A 705 4.54 -12.00 16.24
N LEU A 706 4.26 -10.99 15.42
CA LEU A 706 3.88 -11.21 14.03
C LEU A 706 5.10 -11.51 13.16
N SER A 707 6.22 -10.77 13.33
CA SER A 707 7.50 -11.10 12.66
C SER A 707 7.93 -12.51 13.04
N ALA A 708 7.88 -12.90 14.31
CA ALA A 708 8.28 -14.27 14.68
C ALA A 708 7.36 -15.36 14.11
N VAL A 709 6.06 -15.10 13.92
CA VAL A 709 5.15 -16.03 13.22
C VAL A 709 5.44 -16.04 11.71
N GLU A 710 5.79 -14.89 11.16
CA GLU A 710 6.19 -14.69 9.78
C GLU A 710 7.55 -15.34 9.44
N ASP A 711 8.52 -15.26 10.35
CA ASP A 711 9.85 -15.86 10.31
C ASP A 711 9.73 -17.37 10.59
N ALA A 712 8.86 -17.78 11.52
CA ALA A 712 8.54 -19.19 11.73
C ALA A 712 7.84 -19.80 10.51
N ALA A 713 7.04 -19.02 9.77
CA ALA A 713 6.47 -19.47 8.50
C ALA A 713 7.55 -19.66 7.43
N GLU A 714 8.58 -18.80 7.38
CA GLU A 714 9.77 -18.99 6.52
C GLU A 714 10.56 -20.25 6.90
N PHE A 715 10.63 -20.57 8.20
CA PHE A 715 11.25 -21.81 8.68
C PHE A 715 10.43 -23.09 8.36
N LEU A 716 9.10 -22.97 8.25
CA LEU A 716 8.19 -24.08 8.02
C LEU A 716 7.85 -24.34 6.54
N ALA A 717 8.02 -23.34 5.68
CA ALA A 717 7.88 -23.47 4.23
C ALA A 717 9.01 -24.32 3.67
#